data_AF-A0A8W8LQ55-F1
#
_entry.id   AF-A0A8W8LQ55-F1
#
_cell.length_a   1.000
_cell.length_b   1.000
_cell.length_c   1.000
_cell.angle_alpha   90.00
_cell.angle_beta   90.00
_cell.angle_gamma   90.00
#
_symmetry.space_group_name_H-M   'P 1'
#
loop_
_entity.id
_entity.type
_entity.pdbx_description
1 polymer ?
#
loop_
_entity_poly.entity_id
_entity_poly.type
_entity_poly.pdbx_seq_one_letter_code
_entity_poly.pdbx_strand_id
1 'polypeptide(L)'
;MSISKDSVCGTSCLSGQKSFYVKTGSGKDVGPTICYEGKIYMSDKEKNVGRGLNMLVIDDQSFRQYAQMEMNEKTVVIIASFDEISFSLRDEAKTWLKVMGASQIDKVAFRDSYILIGQRGLKQGHAVEFINSMKENEEYAAPLEKKGCFPIPVGPLEDSSKLLASLKDIKMGSELKNCGLETACEGTPIQVFTGDTDSVMPHVCVGGKMVMEKDVNNAGRGFNVVVLDNESRIPKFVNRFDTYAADSIDMEEFLKGLHEGDIVIAVINDDASKQLKQGAIKEMNSLGSSAIQNLGFRDIWYFIGQKGIKGYSEFEEISFASYDGEWPKQIKKSLCLPRTLRSLKIAPKLGGKRNLEKREFCKLNDGYSEFCDTQRVDDKLEPAPLEDKVTENDEIYKTPILIIPGLDHNALARTLETTLIQPGIKPELVTVAVDEQTPDHGQLATLFKFQNISLASVARYEDKMNSAIEKFFSQTNSKYVIVIEEEIVLTPDFLHFLSQCLPALEADDSLFGVSAFNYNGFETTSGDKTRVNRMEDFPGLAFLLKRSVYEWQMKSKMDKCCQQRSWDSWTLKQSGEMLVPDVSRVFRLPYQSASDDDSYLENLFYQPRLTITEYGAKIKNVNSLKSSSYEDELKKEIKASKPFPLKELEKCSSKTETVELSSKG
;
A
#
# COMPACT_ATOMS: atom_id res chain seq x y z
N MET A 1 -12.52 21.43 -62.59
CA MET A 1 -13.40 22.24 -61.71
C MET A 1 -12.78 23.61 -61.58
N SER A 2 -13.54 24.68 -61.86
CA SER A 2 -13.07 26.07 -61.75
C SER A 2 -12.91 26.46 -60.28
N ILE A 3 -11.67 26.66 -59.83
CA ILE A 3 -11.38 27.22 -58.50
C ILE A 3 -11.93 28.66 -58.49
N SER A 4 -12.93 28.92 -57.65
CA SER A 4 -13.47 30.27 -57.43
C SER A 4 -12.34 31.19 -56.95
N LYS A 5 -12.08 32.27 -57.71
CA LYS A 5 -11.07 33.30 -57.38
C LYS A 5 -11.36 34.06 -56.08
N ASP A 6 -12.56 33.92 -55.52
CA ASP A 6 -13.01 34.56 -54.28
C ASP A 6 -12.97 33.64 -53.05
N SER A 7 -12.40 32.43 -53.18
CA SER A 7 -12.17 31.55 -52.03
C SER A 7 -10.82 31.83 -51.36
N VAL A 8 -10.77 31.78 -50.03
CA VAL A 8 -9.54 31.97 -49.23
C VAL A 8 -8.40 31.02 -49.69
N CYS A 9 -8.75 29.85 -50.22
CA CYS A 9 -7.83 28.86 -50.77
C CYS A 9 -7.47 29.03 -52.25
N GLY A 10 -7.99 30.07 -52.92
CA GLY A 10 -7.88 30.26 -54.37
C GLY A 10 -6.49 30.73 -54.81
N THR A 11 -5.72 29.83 -55.44
CA THR A 11 -4.44 30.14 -56.10
C THR A 11 -4.36 29.41 -57.44
N SER A 12 -3.99 30.11 -58.51
CA SER A 12 -3.78 29.52 -59.85
C SER A 12 -2.31 29.13 -60.02
N CYS A 13 -2.04 27.87 -60.34
CA CYS A 13 -0.68 27.33 -60.51
C CYS A 13 -0.43 26.87 -61.95
N LEU A 14 0.85 26.79 -62.33
CA LEU A 14 1.25 26.22 -63.63
C LEU A 14 0.98 24.71 -63.67
N SER A 15 0.92 24.15 -64.88
CA SER A 15 0.73 22.70 -65.08
C SER A 15 1.82 21.90 -64.33
N GLY A 16 1.41 20.90 -63.55
CA GLY A 16 2.30 20.05 -62.73
C GLY A 16 2.62 20.59 -61.32
N GLN A 17 2.14 21.79 -60.96
CA GLN A 17 2.27 22.33 -59.60
C GLN A 17 0.98 22.18 -58.79
N LYS A 18 1.13 22.16 -57.47
CA LYS A 18 0.04 22.03 -56.50
C LYS A 18 -0.14 23.33 -55.73
N SER A 19 -1.38 23.80 -55.60
CA SER A 19 -1.70 25.02 -54.85
C SER A 19 -1.87 24.75 -53.37
N PHE A 20 -1.44 25.70 -52.54
CA PHE A 20 -1.66 25.67 -51.10
C PHE A 20 -2.09 27.03 -50.57
N TYR A 21 -2.78 26.99 -49.43
CA TYR A 21 -2.97 28.13 -48.55
C TYR A 21 -2.80 27.64 -47.11
N VAL A 22 -2.02 28.35 -46.31
CA VAL A 22 -1.79 28.03 -44.90
C VAL A 22 -1.86 29.31 -44.09
N LYS A 23 -2.65 29.27 -43.03
CA LYS A 23 -2.70 30.30 -41.99
C LYS A 23 -2.47 29.63 -40.64
N THR A 24 -1.50 30.10 -39.85
CA THR A 24 -1.29 29.60 -38.48
C THR A 24 -2.40 30.07 -37.55
N GLY A 25 -2.53 29.43 -36.39
CA GLY A 25 -3.47 29.86 -35.37
C GLY A 25 -3.15 31.26 -34.85
N SER A 26 -4.16 31.92 -34.27
CA SER A 26 -4.03 33.25 -33.68
C SER A 26 -4.41 33.21 -32.20
N GLY A 27 -3.43 33.47 -31.34
CA GLY A 27 -3.58 33.30 -29.90
C GLY A 27 -3.88 31.84 -29.54
N LYS A 28 -4.74 31.65 -28.54
CA LYS A 28 -5.13 30.35 -27.99
C LYS A 28 -6.50 29.83 -28.46
N ASP A 29 -7.26 30.68 -29.15
CA ASP A 29 -8.70 30.49 -29.39
C ASP A 29 -9.05 30.29 -30.87
N VAL A 30 -8.19 30.72 -31.81
CA VAL A 30 -8.44 30.61 -33.26
C VAL A 30 -7.43 29.66 -33.88
N GLY A 31 -7.92 28.54 -34.40
CA GLY A 31 -7.10 27.49 -34.99
C GLY A 31 -6.58 27.82 -36.40
N PRO A 32 -5.61 27.05 -36.89
CA PRO A 32 -5.02 27.24 -38.21
C PRO A 32 -5.99 26.86 -39.32
N THR A 33 -5.74 27.38 -40.52
CA THR A 33 -6.44 26.97 -41.74
C THR A 33 -5.44 26.42 -42.75
N ILE A 34 -5.64 25.17 -43.21
CA ILE A 34 -4.81 24.53 -44.24
C ILE A 34 -5.69 24.15 -45.43
N CYS A 35 -5.32 24.67 -46.59
CA CYS A 35 -5.90 24.30 -47.88
C CYS A 35 -4.86 23.66 -48.80
N TYR A 36 -5.34 22.71 -49.60
CA TYR A 36 -4.57 22.07 -50.66
C TYR A 36 -5.46 21.92 -51.90
N GLU A 37 -4.94 22.28 -53.08
CA GLU A 37 -5.67 22.27 -54.36
C GLU A 37 -7.04 22.97 -54.31
N GLY A 38 -7.12 24.09 -53.58
CA GLY A 38 -8.33 24.91 -53.46
C GLY A 38 -9.38 24.37 -52.47
N LYS A 39 -9.13 23.25 -51.79
CA LYS A 39 -10.02 22.67 -50.77
C LYS A 39 -9.46 22.89 -49.36
N ILE A 40 -10.33 23.27 -48.41
CA ILE A 40 -10.00 23.33 -46.97
C ILE A 40 -9.95 21.90 -46.43
N TYR A 41 -8.85 21.55 -45.77
CA TYR A 41 -8.69 20.26 -45.08
C TYR A 41 -8.64 20.42 -43.56
N MET A 42 -8.12 21.54 -43.06
CA MET A 42 -8.07 21.82 -41.63
C MET A 42 -8.58 23.23 -41.36
N SER A 43 -9.51 23.37 -40.41
CA SER A 43 -9.97 24.64 -39.87
C SER A 43 -10.84 24.42 -38.61
N ASP A 44 -11.10 25.47 -37.83
CA ASP A 44 -12.04 25.40 -36.70
C ASP A 44 -13.43 24.89 -37.12
N LYS A 45 -13.87 25.20 -38.36
CA LYS A 45 -15.16 24.73 -38.90
C LYS A 45 -15.20 23.22 -39.13
N GLU A 46 -14.07 22.64 -39.51
CA GLU A 46 -13.92 21.18 -39.69
C GLU A 46 -13.73 20.45 -38.35
N LYS A 47 -13.54 21.20 -37.24
CA LYS A 47 -13.36 20.68 -35.87
C LYS A 47 -12.22 19.65 -35.76
N ASN A 48 -11.17 19.84 -36.55
CA ASN A 48 -10.04 18.93 -36.65
C ASN A 48 -8.68 19.62 -36.43
N VAL A 49 -8.69 20.76 -35.72
CA VAL A 49 -7.51 21.53 -35.36
C VAL A 49 -7.39 21.64 -33.85
N GLY A 50 -6.16 21.71 -33.34
CA GLY A 50 -5.87 21.81 -31.91
C GLY A 50 -4.52 22.48 -31.64
N ARG A 51 -4.27 22.85 -30.39
CA ARG A 51 -3.01 23.47 -29.99
C ARG A 51 -1.83 22.55 -30.32
N GLY A 52 -0.72 23.11 -30.77
CA GLY A 52 0.45 22.37 -31.24
C GLY A 52 0.65 22.44 -32.76
N LEU A 53 1.31 21.41 -33.31
CA LEU A 53 1.52 21.28 -34.75
C LEU A 53 0.31 20.61 -35.41
N ASN A 54 -0.32 21.31 -36.36
CA ASN A 54 -1.42 20.79 -37.15
C ASN A 54 -0.87 20.38 -38.53
N MET A 55 -0.93 19.08 -38.84
CA MET A 55 -0.28 18.50 -40.01
C MET A 55 -1.32 17.91 -40.97
N LEU A 56 -1.29 18.39 -42.22
CA LEU A 56 -1.92 17.75 -43.36
C LEU A 56 -0.89 16.87 -44.08
N VAL A 57 -1.14 15.57 -44.13
CA VAL A 57 -0.33 14.60 -44.86
C VAL A 57 -0.97 14.35 -46.22
N ILE A 58 -0.17 14.47 -47.29
CA ILE A 58 -0.58 14.31 -48.68
C ILE A 58 0.18 13.10 -49.24
N ASP A 59 -0.54 11.99 -49.37
CA ASP A 59 -0.06 10.75 -49.97
C ASP A 59 -0.88 10.42 -51.23
N ASP A 60 -0.24 9.79 -52.22
CA ASP A 60 -0.86 9.39 -53.50
C ASP A 60 -1.81 8.17 -53.32
N GLN A 61 -1.86 7.60 -52.10
CA GLN A 61 -2.81 6.58 -51.70
C GLN A 61 -3.58 6.96 -50.42
N SER A 62 -4.84 6.54 -50.39
CA SER A 62 -5.87 6.88 -49.39
C SER A 62 -5.43 6.79 -47.93
N PHE A 63 -5.83 7.84 -47.19
CA PHE A 63 -5.67 8.10 -45.76
C PHE A 63 -5.84 6.87 -44.84
N ARG A 64 -4.75 6.44 -44.17
CA ARG A 64 -4.79 5.70 -42.89
C ARG A 64 -3.73 6.24 -41.95
N GLN A 65 -4.05 6.15 -40.66
CA GLN A 65 -3.41 6.73 -39.47
C GLN A 65 -1.87 6.81 -39.50
N TYR A 66 -1.32 7.98 -39.17
CA TYR A 66 0.11 8.14 -38.90
C TYR A 66 0.37 9.14 -37.77
N ALA A 67 0.60 8.59 -36.58
CA ALA A 67 1.60 9.11 -35.66
C ALA A 67 2.42 7.88 -35.24
N GLN A 68 3.73 7.90 -35.51
CA GLN A 68 4.75 6.92 -35.10
C GLN A 68 5.19 5.75 -36.01
N MET A 69 4.66 5.50 -37.21
CA MET A 69 5.22 4.42 -38.05
C MET A 69 5.43 4.82 -39.50
N GLU A 70 6.70 4.89 -39.92
CA GLU A 70 7.22 4.88 -41.30
C GLU A 70 6.32 5.52 -42.37
N MET A 71 6.30 6.86 -42.43
CA MET A 71 5.75 7.56 -43.61
C MET A 71 6.46 7.07 -44.88
N ASN A 72 5.66 6.74 -45.90
CA ASN A 72 6.17 6.35 -47.21
C ASN A 72 7.20 7.36 -47.74
N GLU A 73 8.22 6.87 -48.43
CA GLU A 73 9.15 7.78 -49.11
C GLU A 73 8.38 8.69 -50.06
N LYS A 74 8.74 9.98 -50.11
CA LYS A 74 8.13 11.02 -50.96
C LYS A 74 6.78 11.58 -50.48
N THR A 75 6.22 11.17 -49.35
CA THR A 75 5.00 11.79 -48.79
C THR A 75 5.21 13.28 -48.53
N VAL A 76 4.26 14.13 -48.95
CA VAL A 76 4.30 15.59 -48.73
C VAL A 76 3.53 15.94 -47.46
N VAL A 77 4.03 16.90 -46.68
CA VAL A 77 3.34 17.42 -45.50
C VAL A 77 3.16 18.92 -45.57
N ILE A 78 2.06 19.42 -45.02
CA ILE A 78 1.82 20.84 -44.76
C ILE A 78 1.52 20.99 -43.28
N ILE A 79 2.31 21.80 -42.58
CA ILE A 79 2.20 22.00 -41.13
C ILE A 79 1.96 23.47 -40.83
N ALA A 80 1.07 23.72 -39.86
CA ALA A 80 0.83 25.03 -39.27
C ALA A 80 0.86 24.93 -37.74
N SER A 81 1.52 25.87 -37.06
CA SER A 81 1.47 25.97 -35.61
C SER A 81 0.17 26.61 -35.10
N PHE A 82 -0.20 26.27 -33.86
CA PHE A 82 -1.28 26.88 -33.10
C PHE A 82 -0.89 26.96 -31.62
N ASP A 83 -0.98 28.14 -31.01
CA ASP A 83 -0.54 28.42 -29.62
C ASP A 83 0.97 28.12 -29.45
N GLU A 84 1.34 27.20 -28.57
CA GLU A 84 2.70 26.89 -28.17
C GLU A 84 3.12 25.55 -28.76
N ILE A 85 4.27 25.52 -29.45
CA ILE A 85 4.84 24.28 -30.00
C ILE A 85 6.23 23.97 -29.45
N SER A 86 6.99 24.96 -28.97
CA SER A 86 8.41 24.80 -28.65
C SER A 86 8.66 23.98 -27.38
N PHE A 87 7.78 24.07 -26.37
CA PHE A 87 7.97 23.44 -25.08
C PHE A 87 7.88 21.91 -25.14
N SER A 88 6.98 21.40 -25.99
CA SER A 88 6.75 19.96 -26.15
C SER A 88 7.45 19.35 -27.37
N LEU A 89 8.05 20.17 -28.24
CA LEU A 89 8.76 19.70 -29.43
C LEU A 89 10.17 19.21 -29.08
N ARG A 90 10.26 17.92 -28.76
CA ARG A 90 11.52 17.24 -28.44
C ARG A 90 12.46 17.11 -29.65
N ASP A 91 13.72 16.81 -29.40
CA ASP A 91 14.75 16.66 -30.45
C ASP A 91 14.39 15.58 -31.47
N GLU A 92 13.66 14.54 -31.07
CA GLU A 92 13.18 13.51 -31.99
C GLU A 92 12.17 14.09 -33.00
N ALA A 93 11.20 14.87 -32.51
CA ALA A 93 10.21 15.51 -33.36
C ALA A 93 10.85 16.56 -34.28
N LYS A 94 11.82 17.35 -33.78
CA LYS A 94 12.62 18.27 -34.60
C LYS A 94 13.38 17.54 -35.70
N THR A 95 13.98 16.40 -35.37
CA THR A 95 14.73 15.60 -36.35
C THR A 95 13.81 14.99 -37.42
N TRP A 96 12.59 14.59 -37.06
CA TRP A 96 11.56 14.21 -38.05
C TRP A 96 11.22 15.35 -39.01
N LEU A 97 11.09 16.60 -38.51
CA LEU A 97 10.87 17.76 -39.36
C LEU A 97 12.09 18.04 -40.26
N LYS A 98 13.33 17.83 -39.78
CA LYS A 98 14.56 17.92 -40.57
C LYS A 98 14.61 16.88 -41.69
N VAL A 99 14.14 15.67 -41.43
CA VAL A 99 13.95 14.59 -42.42
C VAL A 99 12.91 14.96 -43.50
N MET A 100 12.05 15.94 -43.22
CA MET A 100 11.11 16.53 -44.18
C MET A 100 11.66 17.77 -44.89
N GLY A 101 12.95 18.09 -44.70
CA GLY A 101 13.64 19.22 -45.31
C GLY A 101 13.74 20.46 -44.43
N ALA A 102 13.24 20.44 -43.17
CA ALA A 102 13.29 21.59 -42.28
C ALA A 102 14.72 21.93 -41.85
N SER A 103 15.07 23.20 -41.90
CA SER A 103 16.36 23.78 -41.55
C SER A 103 16.26 24.83 -40.45
N GLN A 104 15.06 25.35 -40.19
CA GLN A 104 14.85 26.45 -39.25
C GLN A 104 14.10 26.02 -37.98
N ILE A 105 13.69 24.76 -37.89
CA ILE A 105 12.92 24.24 -36.76
C ILE A 105 13.61 24.42 -35.39
N ASP A 106 14.95 24.39 -35.35
CA ASP A 106 15.70 24.61 -34.11
C ASP A 106 15.64 26.06 -33.62
N LYS A 107 15.22 27.01 -34.48
CA LYS A 107 15.10 28.43 -34.16
C LYS A 107 13.72 28.82 -33.64
N VAL A 108 12.74 27.92 -33.72
CA VAL A 108 11.37 28.19 -33.30
C VAL A 108 11.34 28.37 -31.78
N ALA A 109 11.01 29.57 -31.33
CA ALA A 109 10.91 29.92 -29.92
C ALA A 109 9.47 29.79 -29.40
N PHE A 110 9.30 30.05 -28.10
CA PHE A 110 8.02 30.02 -27.41
C PHE A 110 6.99 30.92 -28.12
N ARG A 111 5.86 30.30 -28.53
CA ARG A 111 4.74 30.95 -29.22
C ARG A 111 5.06 31.65 -30.53
N ASP A 112 6.10 31.19 -31.22
CA ASP A 112 6.37 31.57 -32.60
C ASP A 112 5.31 30.95 -33.55
N SER A 113 4.97 31.70 -34.59
CA SER A 113 4.18 31.17 -35.70
C SER A 113 5.10 30.42 -36.65
N TYR A 114 4.76 29.18 -37.01
CA TYR A 114 5.57 28.32 -37.87
C TYR A 114 4.72 27.66 -38.96
N ILE A 115 5.21 27.72 -40.21
CA ILE A 115 4.67 26.99 -41.35
C ILE A 115 5.80 26.15 -41.97
N LEU A 116 5.51 24.88 -42.26
CA LEU A 116 6.38 23.99 -43.02
C LEU A 116 5.60 23.32 -44.16
N ILE A 117 6.12 23.39 -45.38
CA ILE A 117 5.75 22.46 -46.45
C ILE A 117 6.98 21.63 -46.75
N GLY A 118 6.92 20.37 -46.35
CA GLY A 118 8.03 19.44 -46.41
C GLY A 118 7.67 18.20 -47.22
N GLN A 119 8.68 17.36 -47.46
CA GLN A 119 8.47 16.07 -48.09
C GLN A 119 9.42 15.05 -47.47
N ARG A 120 8.95 13.83 -47.22
CA ARG A 120 9.76 12.75 -46.65
C ARG A 120 10.98 12.48 -47.55
N GLY A 121 12.18 12.67 -46.98
CA GLY A 121 13.45 12.52 -47.70
C GLY A 121 13.89 13.79 -48.45
N LEU A 122 13.22 14.92 -48.23
CA LEU A 122 13.61 16.20 -48.81
C LEU A 122 14.93 16.67 -48.21
N LYS A 123 15.86 17.10 -49.07
CA LYS A 123 17.14 17.62 -48.63
C LYS A 123 16.96 18.79 -47.67
N GLN A 124 17.66 18.75 -46.54
CA GLN A 124 17.53 19.80 -45.52
C GLN A 124 17.75 21.20 -46.12
N GLY A 125 16.89 22.16 -45.76
CA GLY A 125 16.92 23.53 -46.30
C GLY A 125 16.12 23.74 -47.58
N HIS A 126 15.50 22.69 -48.14
CA HIS A 126 14.64 22.79 -49.32
C HIS A 126 13.15 22.76 -48.99
N ALA A 127 12.77 22.58 -47.73
CA ALA A 127 11.39 22.75 -47.33
C ALA A 127 10.98 24.23 -47.40
N VAL A 128 9.71 24.48 -47.68
CA VAL A 128 9.14 25.83 -47.61
C VAL A 128 8.84 26.12 -46.15
N GLU A 129 9.70 26.91 -45.52
CA GLU A 129 9.62 27.25 -44.10
C GLU A 129 9.39 28.74 -43.88
N PHE A 130 8.47 29.06 -42.97
CA PHE A 130 8.28 30.41 -42.47
C PHE A 130 8.21 30.39 -40.95
N ILE A 131 8.98 31.28 -40.32
CA ILE A 131 8.91 31.56 -38.88
C ILE A 131 8.57 33.04 -38.74
N ASN A 132 7.61 33.34 -37.87
CA ASN A 132 7.41 34.69 -37.37
C ASN A 132 7.57 34.65 -35.86
N SER A 133 8.58 35.36 -35.36
CA SER A 133 8.91 35.33 -33.95
C SER A 133 8.04 36.28 -33.14
N MET A 134 7.73 35.88 -31.91
CA MET A 134 7.02 36.74 -30.97
C MET A 134 7.87 37.97 -30.63
N LYS A 135 7.26 39.17 -30.70
CA LYS A 135 7.95 40.43 -30.38
C LYS A 135 7.94 40.70 -28.88
N GLU A 136 8.92 41.46 -28.42
CA GLU A 136 8.97 41.98 -27.05
C GLU A 136 7.71 42.84 -26.80
N ASN A 137 6.90 42.46 -25.79
CA ASN A 137 5.58 43.01 -25.43
C ASN A 137 4.35 42.41 -26.15
N GLU A 138 4.48 41.34 -26.93
CA GLU A 138 3.33 40.57 -27.44
C GLU A 138 3.19 39.23 -26.70
N GLU A 139 1.96 38.74 -26.54
CA GLU A 139 1.70 37.45 -25.88
C GLU A 139 1.86 36.24 -26.84
N TYR A 140 1.71 36.48 -28.15
CA TYR A 140 1.84 35.51 -29.23
C TYR A 140 2.41 36.18 -30.48
N ALA A 141 3.14 35.45 -31.32
CA ALA A 141 3.53 35.95 -32.64
C ALA A 141 2.31 36.18 -33.55
N ALA A 142 2.36 37.22 -34.39
CA ALA A 142 1.33 37.44 -35.40
C ALA A 142 1.21 36.22 -36.35
N PRO A 143 -0.02 35.80 -36.73
CA PRO A 143 -0.23 34.61 -37.53
C PRO A 143 0.44 34.75 -38.91
N LEU A 144 1.12 33.70 -39.34
CA LEU A 144 1.65 33.59 -40.69
C LEU A 144 0.51 33.21 -41.63
N GLU A 145 0.42 33.92 -42.76
CA GLU A 145 -0.52 33.61 -43.83
C GLU A 145 0.24 33.53 -45.16
N LYS A 146 0.22 32.35 -45.79
CA LYS A 146 1.00 32.05 -47.00
C LYS A 146 0.14 31.27 -47.98
N LYS A 147 0.22 31.66 -49.25
CA LYS A 147 -0.40 30.94 -50.36
C LYS A 147 0.55 30.90 -51.54
N GLY A 148 0.48 29.85 -52.33
CA GLY A 148 1.40 29.67 -53.44
C GLY A 148 1.26 28.32 -54.11
N CYS A 149 2.30 27.97 -54.86
CA CYS A 149 2.39 26.75 -55.64
C CYS A 149 3.71 26.05 -55.34
N PHE A 150 3.71 24.72 -55.26
CA PHE A 150 4.94 23.92 -55.19
C PHE A 150 4.89 22.75 -56.18
N PRO A 151 6.03 22.31 -56.73
CA PRO A 151 6.11 21.08 -57.53
C PRO A 151 6.08 19.84 -56.62
N ILE A 152 5.75 18.67 -57.18
CA ILE A 152 6.01 17.38 -56.53
C ILE A 152 7.03 16.63 -57.40
N PRO A 153 8.20 16.25 -56.87
CA PRO A 153 8.68 16.48 -55.50
C PRO A 153 8.90 17.97 -55.18
N VAL A 154 8.75 18.34 -53.90
CA VAL A 154 8.87 19.72 -53.36
C VAL A 154 10.26 20.30 -53.65
N GLY A 155 11.27 19.44 -53.67
CA GLY A 155 12.64 19.77 -54.03
C GLY A 155 13.51 18.51 -54.18
N PRO A 156 14.84 18.67 -54.21
CA PRO A 156 15.78 17.55 -54.31
C PRO A 156 15.64 16.61 -53.11
N LEU A 157 15.49 15.32 -53.37
CA LEU A 157 15.43 14.29 -52.34
C LEU A 157 16.82 13.72 -52.05
N GLU A 158 17.08 13.35 -50.80
CA GLU A 158 18.31 12.71 -50.34
C GLU A 158 18.04 11.50 -49.45
N ASP A 159 19.03 10.62 -49.33
CA ASP A 159 18.95 9.48 -48.43
C ASP A 159 19.01 9.93 -46.96
N SER A 160 17.83 10.03 -46.38
CA SER A 160 17.62 10.38 -44.96
C SER A 160 18.01 9.28 -43.95
N SER A 161 18.50 8.11 -44.40
CA SER A 161 18.84 6.97 -43.54
C SER A 161 19.82 7.32 -42.42
N LYS A 162 20.76 8.25 -42.66
CA LYS A 162 21.71 8.71 -41.64
C LYS A 162 21.07 9.56 -40.53
N LEU A 163 20.15 10.46 -40.87
CA LEU A 163 19.39 11.22 -39.86
C LEU A 163 18.45 10.30 -39.07
N LEU A 164 17.82 9.34 -39.74
CA LEU A 164 16.94 8.36 -39.10
C LEU A 164 17.70 7.38 -38.21
N ALA A 165 18.95 7.05 -38.55
CA ALA A 165 19.83 6.30 -37.67
C ALA A 165 20.11 7.07 -36.37
N SER A 166 20.35 8.39 -36.45
CA SER A 166 20.56 9.24 -35.26
C SER A 166 19.32 9.40 -34.37
N LEU A 167 18.12 9.18 -34.91
CA LEU A 167 16.86 9.11 -34.15
C LEU A 167 16.67 7.81 -33.37
N LYS A 168 17.44 6.77 -33.71
CA LYS A 168 17.34 5.42 -33.12
C LYS A 168 18.43 5.15 -32.08
N ASP A 169 19.38 6.06 -31.86
CA ASP A 169 20.50 5.82 -30.95
C ASP A 169 20.07 5.96 -29.49
N ILE A 170 19.60 4.85 -28.94
CA ILE A 170 19.47 4.66 -27.50
C ILE A 170 20.85 4.86 -26.87
N LYS A 171 20.99 5.87 -26.02
CA LYS A 171 22.26 6.13 -25.33
C LYS A 171 22.55 4.97 -24.39
N MET A 172 23.72 4.36 -24.54
CA MET A 172 24.21 3.34 -23.63
C MET A 172 25.14 4.00 -22.62
N GLY A 173 24.77 3.91 -21.34
CA GLY A 173 25.51 4.46 -20.21
C GLY A 173 26.67 3.58 -19.77
N SER A 174 26.95 3.65 -18.46
CA SER A 174 28.05 2.91 -17.83
C SER A 174 27.86 1.38 -17.92
N GLU A 175 28.97 0.65 -17.79
CA GLU A 175 28.94 -0.81 -17.69
C GLU A 175 28.70 -1.26 -16.25
N LEU A 176 27.74 -2.15 -16.08
CA LEU A 176 27.48 -2.85 -14.82
C LEU A 176 27.54 -4.35 -15.10
N LYS A 177 28.64 -5.00 -14.69
CA LYS A 177 28.86 -6.43 -14.97
C LYS A 177 27.63 -7.25 -14.54
N ASN A 178 27.07 -7.99 -15.49
CA ASN A 178 25.92 -8.88 -15.30
C ASN A 178 24.70 -8.19 -14.66
N CYS A 179 24.57 -6.87 -14.81
CA CYS A 179 23.57 -6.05 -14.13
C CYS A 179 23.49 -6.34 -12.61
N GLY A 180 24.63 -6.60 -11.96
CA GLY A 180 24.69 -6.86 -10.52
C GLY A 180 24.25 -8.25 -10.07
N LEU A 181 24.01 -9.20 -10.98
CA LEU A 181 23.85 -10.60 -10.64
C LEU A 181 25.19 -11.25 -10.27
N GLU A 182 25.20 -11.99 -9.16
CA GLU A 182 26.38 -12.73 -8.70
C GLU A 182 26.69 -13.97 -9.55
N THR A 183 25.64 -14.61 -10.10
CA THR A 183 25.74 -15.83 -10.90
C THR A 183 25.57 -15.57 -12.38
N ALA A 184 26.18 -16.40 -13.24
CA ALA A 184 26.03 -16.28 -14.68
C ALA A 184 24.56 -16.42 -15.11
N CYS A 185 24.11 -15.54 -16.01
CA CYS A 185 22.76 -15.53 -16.55
C CYS A 185 22.75 -16.16 -17.95
N GLU A 186 21.99 -17.25 -18.14
CA GLU A 186 21.81 -17.88 -19.45
C GLU A 186 20.93 -17.06 -20.41
N GLY A 187 20.13 -16.15 -19.86
CA GLY A 187 19.27 -15.22 -20.59
C GLY A 187 19.85 -13.81 -20.63
N THR A 188 18.99 -12.81 -20.45
CA THR A 188 19.39 -11.40 -20.43
C THR A 188 19.46 -10.90 -18.99
N PRO A 189 20.62 -10.50 -18.46
CA PRO A 189 20.69 -9.92 -17.13
C PRO A 189 20.03 -8.55 -17.12
N ILE A 190 19.13 -8.33 -16.17
CA ILE A 190 18.39 -7.08 -15.97
C ILE A 190 18.60 -6.60 -14.54
N GLN A 191 18.79 -5.29 -14.36
CA GLN A 191 18.57 -4.64 -13.07
C GLN A 191 17.55 -3.53 -13.22
N VAL A 192 16.62 -3.47 -12.28
CA VAL A 192 15.71 -2.34 -12.12
C VAL A 192 15.90 -1.74 -10.75
N PHE A 193 15.86 -0.41 -10.71
CA PHE A 193 15.88 0.38 -9.50
C PHE A 193 14.86 1.50 -9.61
N THR A 194 14.04 1.66 -8.58
CA THR A 194 13.04 2.73 -8.53
C THR A 194 12.64 3.07 -7.08
N GLY A 195 12.22 4.32 -6.86
CA GLY A 195 11.75 4.85 -5.57
C GLY A 195 12.79 5.63 -4.77
N ASP A 196 12.68 5.56 -3.43
CA ASP A 196 13.40 6.39 -2.44
C ASP A 196 12.76 7.77 -2.23
N THR A 197 12.95 8.71 -3.16
CA THR A 197 12.37 10.07 -3.10
C THR A 197 12.14 10.62 -4.52
N ASP A 198 11.56 11.82 -4.65
CA ASP A 198 11.51 12.54 -5.93
C ASP A 198 12.88 12.94 -6.51
N SER A 199 13.89 12.98 -5.66
CA SER A 199 15.23 13.46 -5.99
C SER A 199 16.15 12.34 -6.50
N VAL A 200 15.78 11.09 -6.22
CA VAL A 200 16.49 9.91 -6.70
C VAL A 200 15.81 9.40 -7.97
N MET A 201 16.58 9.31 -9.06
CA MET A 201 16.06 8.91 -10.36
C MET A 201 16.13 7.38 -10.51
N PRO A 202 15.18 6.75 -11.23
CA PRO A 202 15.20 5.32 -11.42
C PRO A 202 16.30 4.96 -12.42
N HIS A 203 16.71 3.70 -12.41
CA HIS A 203 17.64 3.20 -13.41
C HIS A 203 17.36 1.78 -13.86
N VAL A 204 17.70 1.50 -15.11
CA VAL A 204 17.52 0.19 -15.75
C VAL A 204 18.81 -0.24 -16.44
N CYS A 205 19.33 -1.39 -16.04
CA CYS A 205 20.45 -2.08 -16.71
C CYS A 205 19.92 -3.24 -17.54
N VAL A 206 20.42 -3.40 -18.76
CA VAL A 206 20.11 -4.52 -19.65
C VAL A 206 21.40 -5.06 -20.25
N GLY A 207 21.64 -6.37 -20.15
CA GLY A 207 22.79 -7.00 -20.80
C GLY A 207 24.16 -6.51 -20.29
N GLY A 208 24.18 -5.89 -19.10
CA GLY A 208 25.37 -5.32 -18.48
C GLY A 208 25.65 -3.85 -18.84
N LYS A 209 24.71 -3.16 -19.50
CA LYS A 209 24.80 -1.73 -19.82
C LYS A 209 23.64 -0.97 -19.19
N MET A 210 23.92 0.21 -18.64
CA MET A 210 22.88 1.13 -18.20
C MET A 210 22.15 1.68 -19.42
N VAL A 211 20.86 1.42 -19.53
CA VAL A 211 20.02 1.84 -20.66
C VAL A 211 19.13 3.01 -20.26
N MET A 212 18.88 3.22 -18.97
CA MET A 212 18.08 4.33 -18.50
C MET A 212 18.61 4.82 -17.15
N GLU A 213 18.95 6.10 -17.06
CA GLU A 213 19.41 6.85 -15.88
C GLU A 213 19.04 8.33 -16.07
N LYS A 214 19.32 9.19 -15.07
CA LYS A 214 19.08 10.64 -15.17
C LYS A 214 19.70 11.24 -16.44
N ASP A 215 20.98 10.95 -16.67
CA ASP A 215 21.75 11.49 -17.80
C ASP A 215 21.80 10.53 -19.00
N VAL A 216 21.15 9.37 -18.90
CA VAL A 216 21.09 8.32 -19.95
C VAL A 216 19.63 8.07 -20.30
N ASN A 217 19.17 8.59 -21.43
CA ASN A 217 17.77 8.49 -21.87
C ASN A 217 16.74 9.08 -20.88
N ASN A 218 17.15 10.06 -20.06
CA ASN A 218 16.29 11.01 -19.31
C ASN A 218 15.26 10.36 -18.36
N ALA A 219 15.73 9.44 -17.52
CA ALA A 219 14.91 8.87 -16.46
C ALA A 219 14.35 9.97 -15.53
N GLY A 220 13.10 9.82 -15.06
CA GLY A 220 12.47 10.80 -14.17
C GLY A 220 11.06 10.44 -13.73
N ARG A 221 10.29 11.42 -13.24
CA ARG A 221 8.91 11.23 -12.78
C ARG A 221 8.02 10.55 -13.83
N GLY A 222 7.14 9.66 -13.37
CA GLY A 222 6.20 8.93 -14.19
C GLY A 222 6.68 7.53 -14.57
N PHE A 223 6.17 6.98 -15.66
CA PHE A 223 6.62 5.71 -16.23
C PHE A 223 7.92 5.88 -17.00
N ASN A 224 8.90 5.05 -16.69
CA ASN A 224 10.16 4.92 -17.42
C ASN A 224 10.16 3.52 -18.04
N VAL A 225 10.12 3.47 -19.37
CA VAL A 225 9.83 2.26 -20.13
C VAL A 225 10.98 1.93 -21.07
N VAL A 226 11.51 0.72 -20.97
CA VAL A 226 12.50 0.14 -21.88
C VAL A 226 11.85 -1.05 -22.59
N VAL A 227 11.87 -1.06 -23.92
CA VAL A 227 11.35 -2.18 -24.72
C VAL A 227 12.52 -2.92 -25.35
N LEU A 228 12.55 -4.24 -25.17
CA LEU A 228 13.52 -5.12 -25.82
C LEU A 228 12.88 -5.82 -27.00
N ASP A 229 13.64 -5.95 -28.08
CA ASP A 229 13.27 -6.76 -29.22
C ASP A 229 13.12 -8.25 -28.84
N ASN A 230 12.18 -8.94 -29.50
CA ASN A 230 11.83 -10.31 -29.15
C ASN A 230 12.97 -11.31 -29.42
N GLU A 231 13.75 -11.12 -30.48
CA GLU A 231 14.78 -12.09 -30.87
C GLU A 231 16.15 -11.70 -30.33
N SER A 232 16.56 -10.45 -30.57
CA SER A 232 17.91 -9.98 -30.23
C SER A 232 18.07 -9.63 -28.75
N ARG A 233 16.96 -9.36 -28.04
CA ARG A 233 16.95 -8.84 -26.65
C ARG A 233 17.69 -7.50 -26.49
N ILE A 234 17.94 -6.80 -27.59
CA ILE A 234 18.55 -5.47 -27.58
C ILE A 234 17.46 -4.44 -27.33
N PRO A 235 17.71 -3.41 -26.51
CA PRO A 235 16.80 -2.28 -26.35
C PRO A 235 16.47 -1.66 -27.72
N LYS A 236 15.18 -1.51 -28.02
CA LYS A 236 14.68 -0.89 -29.25
C LYS A 236 13.94 0.42 -29.03
N PHE A 237 13.33 0.59 -27.85
CA PHE A 237 12.70 1.85 -27.43
C PHE A 237 13.02 2.13 -25.96
N VAL A 238 13.25 3.39 -25.65
CA VAL A 238 13.42 3.88 -24.28
C VAL A 238 12.65 5.19 -24.16
N ASN A 239 11.60 5.21 -23.34
CA ASN A 239 10.67 6.33 -23.24
C ASN A 239 10.32 6.65 -21.81
N ARG A 240 10.11 7.94 -21.52
CA ARG A 240 9.50 8.42 -20.28
C ARG A 240 8.13 9.03 -20.56
N PHE A 241 7.14 8.59 -19.80
CA PHE A 241 5.77 9.13 -19.79
C PHE A 241 5.46 9.72 -18.41
N ASP A 242 5.45 11.05 -18.30
CA ASP A 242 5.11 11.78 -17.07
C ASP A 242 3.59 11.79 -16.87
N THR A 243 3.03 10.63 -16.51
CA THR A 243 1.60 10.43 -16.25
C THR A 243 1.13 11.05 -14.92
N TYR A 244 1.98 11.83 -14.26
CA TYR A 244 1.56 12.76 -13.21
C TYR A 244 1.13 14.10 -13.81
N ALA A 245 1.92 14.62 -14.77
CA ALA A 245 1.70 15.93 -15.37
C ALA A 245 0.74 15.90 -16.57
N ALA A 246 0.70 14.81 -17.34
CA ALA A 246 -0.06 14.68 -18.57
C ALA A 246 -0.83 13.36 -18.65
N ASP A 247 -1.87 13.32 -19.50
CA ASP A 247 -2.68 12.12 -19.71
C ASP A 247 -1.86 10.95 -20.30
N SER A 248 -2.16 9.73 -19.86
CA SER A 248 -1.45 8.53 -20.31
C SER A 248 -1.79 8.05 -21.74
N ILE A 249 -2.36 8.91 -22.59
CA ILE A 249 -2.79 8.55 -23.96
C ILE A 249 -1.58 8.23 -24.83
N ASP A 250 -0.50 9.02 -24.74
CA ASP A 250 0.73 8.77 -25.51
C ASP A 250 1.36 7.42 -25.15
N MET A 251 1.29 7.04 -23.87
CA MET A 251 1.74 5.73 -23.40
C MET A 251 0.85 4.62 -23.95
N GLU A 252 -0.47 4.79 -23.93
CA GLU A 252 -1.42 3.83 -24.50
C GLU A 252 -1.16 3.59 -26.00
N GLU A 253 -1.02 4.64 -26.80
CA GLU A 253 -0.74 4.52 -28.23
C GLU A 253 0.61 3.85 -28.50
N PHE A 254 1.64 4.23 -27.74
CA PHE A 254 2.95 3.61 -27.81
C PHE A 254 2.90 2.09 -27.54
N LEU A 255 2.20 1.67 -26.48
CA LEU A 255 2.09 0.25 -26.11
C LEU A 255 1.24 -0.56 -27.10
N LYS A 256 0.26 0.07 -27.75
CA LYS A 256 -0.52 -0.55 -28.84
C LYS A 256 0.33 -0.82 -30.07
N GLY A 257 1.27 0.07 -30.39
CA GLY A 257 2.16 -0.03 -31.55
C GLY A 257 3.29 -1.07 -31.42
N LEU A 258 3.44 -1.70 -30.25
CA LEU A 258 4.46 -2.74 -30.04
C LEU A 258 4.16 -4.01 -30.84
N HIS A 259 5.21 -4.68 -31.30
CA HIS A 259 5.13 -5.95 -31.99
C HIS A 259 4.87 -7.10 -31.01
N GLU A 260 4.15 -8.12 -31.46
CA GLU A 260 3.95 -9.35 -30.70
C GLU A 260 5.30 -9.97 -30.28
N GLY A 261 5.40 -10.34 -29.00
CA GLY A 261 6.62 -10.90 -28.41
C GLY A 261 7.62 -9.87 -27.87
N ASP A 262 7.44 -8.56 -28.11
CA ASP A 262 8.26 -7.52 -27.49
C ASP A 262 8.20 -7.60 -25.97
N ILE A 263 9.34 -7.39 -25.32
CA ILE A 263 9.43 -7.35 -23.86
C ILE A 263 9.41 -5.91 -23.39
N VAL A 264 8.54 -5.60 -22.44
CA VAL A 264 8.40 -4.26 -21.85
C VAL A 264 8.89 -4.30 -20.41
N ILE A 265 9.91 -3.50 -20.11
CA ILE A 265 10.39 -3.23 -18.75
C ILE A 265 9.88 -1.84 -18.38
N ALA A 266 9.17 -1.71 -17.27
CA ALA A 266 8.64 -0.44 -16.78
C ALA A 266 8.98 -0.23 -15.30
N VAL A 267 9.38 0.98 -14.95
CA VAL A 267 9.56 1.43 -13.56
C VAL A 267 8.92 2.80 -13.32
N ILE A 268 8.38 3.02 -12.12
CA ILE A 268 7.72 4.27 -11.73
C ILE A 268 8.56 5.05 -10.73
N ASN A 269 8.84 6.32 -11.04
CA ASN A 269 9.49 7.25 -10.13
C ASN A 269 8.58 8.40 -9.71
N ASP A 270 8.75 8.85 -8.47
CA ASP A 270 7.95 9.89 -7.80
C ASP A 270 6.44 9.59 -7.81
N ASP A 271 5.74 9.84 -8.91
CA ASP A 271 4.34 9.45 -9.11
C ASP A 271 4.04 9.23 -10.59
N ALA A 272 3.19 8.24 -10.87
CA ALA A 272 2.65 7.99 -12.20
C ALA A 272 1.13 7.74 -12.20
N SER A 273 0.47 7.93 -11.05
CA SER A 273 -0.91 7.52 -10.81
C SER A 273 -1.94 8.60 -11.20
N LYS A 274 -1.58 9.88 -11.04
CA LYS A 274 -2.54 11.01 -11.10
C LYS A 274 -3.32 11.12 -12.41
N GLN A 275 -2.68 10.91 -13.56
CA GLN A 275 -3.30 10.98 -14.89
C GLN A 275 -3.25 9.64 -15.65
N LEU A 276 -3.08 8.52 -14.93
CA LEU A 276 -3.15 7.18 -15.50
C LEU A 276 -4.59 6.82 -15.87
N LYS A 277 -4.88 6.66 -17.16
CA LYS A 277 -6.23 6.36 -17.66
C LYS A 277 -6.44 4.86 -17.89
N GLN A 278 -7.71 4.46 -18.01
CA GLN A 278 -8.09 3.07 -18.23
C GLN A 278 -7.48 2.44 -19.49
N GLY A 279 -7.26 3.21 -20.55
CA GLY A 279 -6.68 2.68 -21.78
C GLY A 279 -5.24 2.20 -21.59
N ALA A 280 -4.38 3.00 -20.96
CA ALA A 280 -3.02 2.57 -20.59
C ALA A 280 -3.03 1.39 -19.61
N ILE A 281 -3.93 1.39 -18.61
CA ILE A 281 -4.13 0.25 -17.68
C ILE A 281 -4.45 -1.04 -18.46
N LYS A 282 -5.35 -0.95 -19.44
CA LYS A 282 -5.73 -2.10 -20.28
C LYS A 282 -4.55 -2.60 -21.11
N GLU A 283 -3.75 -1.72 -21.69
CA GLU A 283 -2.56 -2.12 -22.43
C GLU A 283 -1.52 -2.77 -21.52
N MET A 284 -1.25 -2.24 -20.33
CA MET A 284 -0.35 -2.88 -19.35
C MET A 284 -0.86 -4.25 -18.88
N ASN A 285 -2.17 -4.40 -18.66
CA ASN A 285 -2.78 -5.70 -18.36
C ASN A 285 -2.57 -6.70 -19.51
N SER A 286 -2.64 -6.24 -20.77
CA SER A 286 -2.37 -7.10 -21.94
C SER A 286 -0.91 -7.56 -22.05
N LEU A 287 0.01 -6.87 -21.38
CA LEU A 287 1.42 -7.26 -21.24
C LEU A 287 1.65 -8.24 -20.07
N GLY A 288 0.61 -8.53 -19.28
CA GLY A 288 0.63 -9.46 -18.15
C GLY A 288 0.68 -8.79 -16.78
N SER A 289 0.49 -7.48 -16.65
CA SER A 289 0.37 -6.84 -15.34
C SER A 289 -0.89 -7.31 -14.61
N SER A 290 -0.74 -7.50 -13.31
CA SER A 290 -1.82 -7.88 -12.38
C SER A 290 -2.12 -6.79 -11.36
N ALA A 291 -1.28 -5.77 -11.22
CA ALA A 291 -1.41 -4.73 -10.20
C ALA A 291 -1.37 -3.28 -10.71
N ILE A 292 -1.22 -3.01 -12.01
CA ILE A 292 -1.19 -1.64 -12.55
C ILE A 292 -2.41 -0.81 -12.11
N GLN A 293 -3.59 -1.42 -11.99
CA GLN A 293 -4.82 -0.77 -11.54
C GLN A 293 -4.84 -0.43 -10.04
N ASN A 294 -3.88 -0.95 -9.27
CA ASN A 294 -3.78 -0.72 -7.83
C ASN A 294 -2.84 0.45 -7.49
N LEU A 295 -2.20 1.08 -8.49
CA LEU A 295 -1.30 2.21 -8.28
C LEU A 295 -2.05 3.41 -7.69
N GLY A 296 -1.62 3.85 -6.52
CA GLY A 296 -2.03 5.09 -5.87
C GLY A 296 -0.94 6.16 -5.92
N PHE A 297 -1.25 7.29 -5.28
CA PHE A 297 -0.33 8.41 -5.18
C PHE A 297 1.00 7.97 -4.55
N ARG A 298 2.11 8.29 -5.23
CA ARG A 298 3.51 7.98 -4.90
C ARG A 298 3.87 6.50 -4.78
N ASP A 299 3.00 5.61 -5.24
CA ASP A 299 3.39 4.21 -5.34
C ASP A 299 4.49 4.03 -6.36
N ILE A 300 5.46 3.21 -6.01
CA ILE A 300 6.51 2.80 -6.92
C ILE A 300 6.27 1.36 -7.34
N TRP A 301 6.71 1.05 -8.53
CA TRP A 301 6.37 -0.19 -9.18
C TRP A 301 7.46 -0.56 -10.17
N TYR A 302 7.78 -1.84 -10.24
CA TYR A 302 8.51 -2.40 -11.36
C TYR A 302 7.68 -3.48 -12.03
N PHE A 303 7.88 -3.60 -13.34
CA PHE A 303 7.22 -4.61 -14.14
C PHE A 303 8.10 -5.02 -15.32
N ILE A 304 8.09 -6.31 -15.63
CA ILE A 304 8.60 -6.85 -16.88
C ILE A 304 7.53 -7.75 -17.48
N GLY A 305 7.04 -7.40 -18.67
CA GLY A 305 5.97 -8.14 -19.36
C GLY A 305 6.29 -8.38 -20.82
N GLN A 306 5.37 -9.03 -21.53
CA GLN A 306 5.53 -9.34 -22.94
C GLN A 306 4.24 -9.08 -23.71
N LYS A 307 4.35 -8.42 -24.88
CA LYS A 307 3.22 -8.24 -25.79
C LYS A 307 2.72 -9.60 -26.28
N GLY A 308 1.42 -9.85 -26.11
CA GLY A 308 0.78 -11.10 -26.51
C GLY A 308 0.74 -12.21 -25.46
N ILE A 309 1.23 -11.96 -24.24
CA ILE A 309 1.23 -12.96 -23.18
C ILE A 309 -0.21 -13.36 -22.79
N LYS A 310 -0.43 -14.64 -22.52
CA LYS A 310 -1.75 -15.20 -22.14
C LYS A 310 -1.83 -15.54 -20.66
N GLY A 311 -1.86 -14.52 -19.82
CA GLY A 311 -1.90 -14.65 -18.35
C GLY A 311 -1.08 -13.55 -17.71
N TYR A 312 -0.59 -13.78 -16.50
CA TYR A 312 0.20 -12.80 -15.75
C TYR A 312 1.69 -13.00 -15.91
N SER A 313 2.45 -11.91 -15.83
CA SER A 313 3.91 -11.97 -15.68
C SER A 313 4.29 -12.38 -14.26
N GLU A 314 5.43 -13.05 -14.13
CA GLU A 314 6.05 -13.33 -12.84
C GLU A 314 6.88 -12.15 -12.29
N PHE A 315 7.18 -11.16 -13.13
CA PHE A 315 8.06 -10.04 -12.82
C PHE A 315 7.25 -8.77 -12.59
N GLU A 316 6.72 -8.62 -11.39
CA GLU A 316 5.97 -7.44 -10.97
C GLU A 316 6.16 -7.26 -9.47
N GLU A 317 6.25 -6.03 -8.98
CA GLU A 317 6.23 -5.70 -7.54
C GLU A 317 5.79 -4.24 -7.38
N ILE A 318 4.95 -4.00 -6.38
CA ILE A 318 4.48 -2.68 -5.97
C ILE A 318 4.94 -2.43 -4.55
N SER A 319 5.45 -1.24 -4.28
CA SER A 319 5.77 -0.77 -2.94
C SER A 319 4.90 0.46 -2.67
N PHE A 320 4.05 0.37 -1.66
CA PHE A 320 3.02 1.36 -1.40
C PHE A 320 3.55 2.55 -0.61
N ALA A 321 3.25 3.77 -1.06
CA ALA A 321 3.52 4.98 -0.29
C ALA A 321 2.92 4.87 1.11
N SER A 322 3.51 5.55 2.09
CA SER A 322 2.98 5.59 3.45
C SER A 322 1.67 6.37 3.50
N TYR A 323 0.93 6.23 4.60
CA TYR A 323 -0.41 6.84 4.75
C TYR A 323 -0.35 8.37 4.93
N ASP A 324 0.80 8.89 5.34
CA ASP A 324 1.12 10.33 5.44
C ASP A 324 1.60 10.94 4.10
N GLY A 325 1.77 10.11 3.06
CA GLY A 325 2.17 10.53 1.73
C GLY A 325 3.68 10.56 1.48
N GLU A 326 4.50 10.09 2.43
CA GLU A 326 5.93 9.87 2.19
C GLU A 326 6.18 8.71 1.20
N TRP A 327 7.36 8.72 0.59
CA TRP A 327 7.71 7.75 -0.45
C TRP A 327 7.94 6.35 0.13
N PRO A 328 7.58 5.31 -0.65
CA PRO A 328 7.78 3.92 -0.25
C PRO A 328 9.25 3.50 -0.22
N LYS A 329 9.52 2.37 0.45
CA LYS A 329 10.81 1.68 0.37
C LYS A 329 11.16 1.37 -1.09
N GLN A 330 12.35 1.77 -1.51
CA GLN A 330 12.90 1.53 -2.85
C GLN A 330 12.86 0.06 -3.27
N ILE A 331 12.65 -0.17 -4.56
CA ILE A 331 12.76 -1.49 -5.19
C ILE A 331 14.09 -1.53 -5.96
N LYS A 332 14.97 -2.47 -5.61
CA LYS A 332 16.18 -2.81 -6.37
C LYS A 332 16.20 -4.31 -6.63
N LYS A 333 16.10 -4.72 -7.90
CA LYS A 333 16.08 -6.13 -8.29
C LYS A 333 17.06 -6.37 -9.43
N SER A 334 17.93 -7.36 -9.25
CA SER A 334 18.78 -7.92 -10.31
C SER A 334 18.24 -9.31 -10.63
N LEU A 335 17.89 -9.58 -11.88
CA LEU A 335 17.27 -10.83 -12.30
C LEU A 335 17.79 -11.29 -13.66
N CYS A 336 17.76 -12.60 -13.89
CA CYS A 336 18.08 -13.20 -15.18
C CYS A 336 16.80 -13.42 -15.96
N LEU A 337 16.57 -12.62 -16.99
CA LEU A 337 15.38 -12.70 -17.82
C LEU A 337 15.49 -13.91 -18.77
N PRO A 338 14.59 -14.91 -18.69
CA PRO A 338 14.69 -16.11 -19.51
C PRO A 338 14.41 -15.79 -20.99
N ARG A 339 14.84 -16.68 -21.89
CA ARG A 339 14.58 -16.56 -23.33
C ARG A 339 13.08 -16.55 -23.67
N THR A 340 12.27 -17.22 -22.86
CA THR A 340 10.81 -17.25 -22.98
C THR A 340 10.21 -16.90 -21.64
N LEU A 341 9.37 -15.86 -21.58
CA LEU A 341 8.69 -15.47 -20.36
C LEU A 341 7.59 -16.48 -20.05
N ARG A 342 7.55 -16.95 -18.80
CA ARG A 342 6.50 -17.85 -18.35
C ARG A 342 5.22 -17.07 -18.12
N SER A 343 4.10 -17.58 -18.61
CA SER A 343 2.79 -17.04 -18.28
C SER A 343 2.19 -17.75 -17.07
N LEU A 344 1.78 -16.98 -16.07
CA LEU A 344 1.12 -17.46 -14.86
C LEU A 344 -0.40 -17.44 -15.03
N LYS A 345 -1.07 -18.52 -14.63
CA LYS A 345 -2.54 -18.60 -14.64
C LYS A 345 -3.18 -17.85 -13.47
N ILE A 346 -2.44 -17.70 -12.37
CA ILE A 346 -2.84 -17.00 -11.16
C ILE A 346 -1.85 -15.86 -10.99
N ALA A 347 -2.36 -14.67 -10.69
CA ALA A 347 -1.52 -13.50 -10.46
C ALA A 347 -0.51 -13.78 -9.34
N PRO A 348 0.75 -13.31 -9.47
CA PRO A 348 1.70 -13.41 -8.37
C PRO A 348 1.14 -12.68 -7.13
N LYS A 349 1.50 -13.18 -5.94
CA LYS A 349 1.19 -12.48 -4.69
C LYS A 349 2.11 -11.26 -4.57
N LEU A 350 1.72 -10.19 -5.22
CA LEU A 350 2.26 -8.85 -5.01
C LEU A 350 1.81 -8.38 -3.62
N GLY A 351 2.57 -7.54 -2.93
CA GLY A 351 2.22 -7.03 -1.60
C GLY A 351 0.72 -6.71 -1.46
N GLY A 352 0.15 -6.97 -0.28
CA GLY A 352 -1.30 -6.97 -0.03
C GLY A 352 -2.03 -5.73 -0.55
N LYS A 353 -3.35 -5.83 -0.81
CA LYS A 353 -4.14 -4.63 -1.14
C LYS A 353 -4.07 -3.63 0.01
N ARG A 354 -4.03 -2.33 -0.30
CA ARG A 354 -4.07 -1.27 0.71
C ARG A 354 -5.24 -1.47 1.68
N ASN A 355 -4.97 -1.46 2.97
CA ASN A 355 -6.01 -1.42 3.99
C ASN A 355 -6.44 0.04 4.20
N LEU A 356 -7.34 0.51 3.34
CA LEU A 356 -7.76 1.92 3.32
C LEU A 356 -8.37 2.36 4.65
N GLU A 357 -9.17 1.51 5.29
CA GLU A 357 -9.78 1.81 6.59
C GLU A 357 -8.71 2.02 7.67
N LYS A 358 -7.70 1.13 7.73
CA LYS A 358 -6.60 1.23 8.69
C LYS A 358 -5.69 2.43 8.40
N ARG A 359 -5.37 2.69 7.14
CA ARG A 359 -4.59 3.87 6.72
C ARG A 359 -5.29 5.18 7.07
N GLU A 360 -6.61 5.25 6.88
CA GLU A 360 -7.40 6.44 7.24
C GLU A 360 -7.44 6.64 8.75
N PHE A 361 -7.62 5.57 9.52
CA PHE A 361 -7.47 5.62 10.98
C PHE A 361 -6.09 6.18 11.40
N CYS A 362 -5.01 5.66 10.81
CA CYS A 362 -3.64 6.08 11.12
C CYS A 362 -3.31 7.52 10.70
N LYS A 363 -4.03 8.05 9.71
CA LYS A 363 -3.90 9.45 9.30
C LYS A 363 -4.59 10.41 10.28
N LEU A 364 -5.66 9.96 10.93
CA LEU A 364 -6.50 10.80 11.78
C LEU A 364 -6.13 10.73 13.26
N ASN A 365 -5.46 9.66 13.70
CA ASN A 365 -5.23 9.38 15.11
C ASN A 365 -3.74 9.14 15.39
N ASP A 366 -3.19 9.92 16.33
CA ASP A 366 -1.82 9.77 16.84
C ASP A 366 -1.75 8.74 17.99
N GLY A 367 -0.53 8.38 18.41
CA GLY A 367 -0.31 7.46 19.55
C GLY A 367 -0.29 5.97 19.19
N TYR A 368 -0.67 5.62 17.96
CA TYR A 368 -0.74 4.24 17.44
C TYR A 368 0.49 3.83 16.62
N SER A 369 1.69 4.28 16.98
CA SER A 369 2.90 4.13 16.15
C SER A 369 3.18 2.70 15.70
N GLU A 370 2.92 1.70 16.55
CA GLU A 370 3.16 0.29 16.23
C GLU A 370 2.09 -0.31 15.35
N PHE A 371 0.83 0.07 15.59
CA PHE A 371 -0.30 -0.39 14.80
C PHE A 371 -0.27 0.25 13.40
N CYS A 372 0.16 1.51 13.32
CA CYS A 372 0.27 2.33 12.13
C CYS A 372 1.62 2.24 11.43
N ASP A 373 2.52 1.35 11.87
CA ASP A 373 3.81 1.15 11.22
C ASP A 373 3.62 0.85 9.72
N THR A 374 4.38 1.54 8.88
CA THR A 374 4.20 1.55 7.42
C THR A 374 4.43 0.18 6.79
N GLN A 375 5.12 -0.74 7.46
CA GLN A 375 5.35 -2.11 6.97
C GLN A 375 4.15 -3.02 7.22
N ARG A 376 3.25 -2.66 8.14
CA ARG A 376 2.08 -3.47 8.55
C ARG A 376 0.75 -2.71 8.49
N VAL A 377 0.74 -1.46 8.02
CA VAL A 377 -0.49 -0.65 7.89
C VAL A 377 -1.50 -1.28 6.90
N ASP A 378 -1.03 -2.15 6.00
CA ASP A 378 -1.85 -2.87 5.03
C ASP A 378 -2.20 -4.32 5.44
N ASP A 379 -1.82 -4.73 6.65
CA ASP A 379 -2.23 -6.03 7.18
C ASP A 379 -3.76 -6.12 7.32
N LYS A 380 -4.29 -7.29 6.99
CA LYS A 380 -5.72 -7.58 7.10
C LYS A 380 -6.10 -7.79 8.56
N LEU A 381 -7.18 -7.15 8.97
CA LEU A 381 -7.81 -7.36 10.27
C LEU A 381 -8.93 -8.39 10.09
N GLU A 382 -8.58 -9.67 10.13
CA GLU A 382 -9.52 -10.79 9.96
C GLU A 382 -9.39 -11.78 11.14
N PRO A 383 -10.50 -12.34 11.65
CA PRO A 383 -10.46 -13.34 12.71
C PRO A 383 -9.68 -14.59 12.33
N ALA A 384 -8.97 -15.18 13.30
CA ALA A 384 -8.32 -16.47 13.10
C ALA A 384 -9.39 -17.60 13.02
N PRO A 385 -9.31 -18.48 12.01
CA PRO A 385 -10.25 -19.60 11.89
C PRO A 385 -10.04 -20.58 13.05
N LEU A 386 -11.14 -21.15 13.55
CA LEU A 386 -11.09 -22.22 14.54
C LEU A 386 -10.59 -23.52 13.87
N GLU A 387 -9.50 -24.09 14.38
CA GLU A 387 -8.94 -25.35 13.85
C GLU A 387 -9.85 -26.55 14.11
N ASP A 388 -10.35 -26.68 15.33
CA ASP A 388 -11.25 -27.77 15.73
C ASP A 388 -12.72 -27.32 15.68
N LYS A 389 -13.42 -27.71 14.62
CA LYS A 389 -14.85 -27.37 14.47
C LYS A 389 -15.76 -28.05 15.49
N VAL A 390 -15.30 -29.07 16.22
CA VAL A 390 -16.11 -29.73 17.25
C VAL A 390 -16.40 -28.78 18.41
N THR A 391 -15.45 -27.91 18.75
CA THR A 391 -15.57 -26.96 19.86
C THR A 391 -16.27 -25.66 19.46
N GLU A 392 -16.65 -25.47 18.18
CA GLU A 392 -17.32 -24.26 17.69
C GLU A 392 -18.61 -23.92 18.45
N ASN A 393 -19.27 -24.96 19.00
CA ASN A 393 -20.51 -24.82 19.76
C ASN A 393 -20.30 -24.67 21.26
N ASP A 394 -19.06 -24.72 21.76
CA ASP A 394 -18.77 -24.52 23.17
C ASP A 394 -19.25 -23.13 23.61
N GLU A 395 -19.78 -23.04 24.83
CA GLU A 395 -20.36 -21.81 25.38
C GLU A 395 -19.35 -20.66 25.41
N ILE A 396 -18.05 -20.95 25.51
CA ILE A 396 -17.01 -19.92 25.52
C ILE A 396 -16.98 -19.09 24.23
N TYR A 397 -17.23 -19.70 23.07
CA TYR A 397 -17.24 -19.01 21.77
C TYR A 397 -18.58 -18.29 21.48
N LYS A 398 -19.48 -18.31 22.46
CA LYS A 398 -20.73 -17.54 22.51
C LYS A 398 -20.72 -16.53 23.68
N THR A 399 -19.67 -16.58 24.51
CA THR A 399 -19.53 -15.72 25.68
C THR A 399 -19.04 -14.34 25.24
N PRO A 400 -19.75 -13.26 25.64
CA PRO A 400 -19.37 -11.91 25.30
C PRO A 400 -18.11 -11.46 26.05
N ILE A 401 -17.29 -10.64 25.39
CA ILE A 401 -16.01 -10.13 25.89
C ILE A 401 -16.13 -8.62 26.08
N LEU A 402 -15.76 -8.12 27.26
CA LEU A 402 -15.65 -6.72 27.59
C LEU A 402 -14.17 -6.35 27.72
N ILE A 403 -13.70 -5.42 26.88
CA ILE A 403 -12.36 -4.85 26.93
C ILE A 403 -12.43 -3.46 27.56
N ILE A 404 -11.64 -3.24 28.61
CA ILE A 404 -11.60 -1.99 29.38
C ILE A 404 -10.23 -1.32 29.19
N PRO A 405 -10.10 -0.42 28.18
CA PRO A 405 -8.82 0.15 27.80
C PRO A 405 -8.25 1.10 28.86
N GLY A 406 -6.92 1.17 28.90
CA GLY A 406 -6.16 2.20 29.60
C GLY A 406 -6.03 3.48 28.79
N LEU A 407 -4.95 4.23 29.01
CA LEU A 407 -4.58 5.43 28.24
C LEU A 407 -3.52 5.16 27.15
N ASP A 408 -2.84 4.00 27.19
CA ASP A 408 -1.86 3.62 26.17
C ASP A 408 -2.55 3.08 24.91
N HIS A 409 -2.51 3.89 23.85
CA HIS A 409 -3.06 3.60 22.53
C HIS A 409 -2.43 2.35 21.89
N ASN A 410 -1.11 2.16 22.00
CA ASN A 410 -0.42 0.99 21.46
C ASN A 410 -0.79 -0.26 22.24
N ALA A 411 -0.91 -0.17 23.57
CA ALA A 411 -1.37 -1.26 24.40
C ALA A 411 -2.79 -1.72 23.99
N LEU A 412 -3.72 -0.78 23.83
CA LEU A 412 -5.08 -1.11 23.36
C LEU A 412 -5.04 -1.79 22.00
N ALA A 413 -4.29 -1.24 21.03
CA ALA A 413 -4.19 -1.86 19.70
C ALA A 413 -3.69 -3.31 19.78
N ARG A 414 -2.66 -3.60 20.59
CA ARG A 414 -2.17 -4.97 20.81
C ARG A 414 -3.23 -5.87 21.46
N THR A 415 -3.99 -5.36 22.42
CA THR A 415 -5.11 -6.10 23.03
C THR A 415 -6.15 -6.46 21.99
N LEU A 416 -6.55 -5.51 21.12
CA LEU A 416 -7.53 -5.78 20.06
C LEU A 416 -6.98 -6.75 19.00
N GLU A 417 -5.71 -6.60 18.60
CA GLU A 417 -5.04 -7.53 17.68
C GLU A 417 -5.00 -8.95 18.23
N THR A 418 -4.55 -9.12 19.48
CA THR A 418 -4.47 -10.45 20.11
C THR A 418 -5.83 -11.06 20.45
N THR A 419 -6.87 -10.24 20.62
CA THR A 419 -8.27 -10.69 20.73
C THR A 419 -8.81 -11.16 19.40
N LEU A 420 -8.59 -10.41 18.32
CA LEU A 420 -9.10 -10.74 16.98
C LEU A 420 -8.50 -12.05 16.45
N ILE A 421 -7.26 -12.36 16.81
CA ILE A 421 -6.59 -13.60 16.36
C ILE A 421 -6.86 -14.80 17.28
N GLN A 422 -7.73 -14.68 18.28
CA GLN A 422 -8.14 -15.85 19.06
C GLN A 422 -8.95 -16.82 18.18
N PRO A 423 -8.55 -18.10 18.05
CA PRO A 423 -9.28 -19.05 17.21
C PRO A 423 -10.75 -19.18 17.64
N GLY A 424 -11.68 -18.98 16.71
CA GLY A 424 -13.13 -19.06 16.97
C GLY A 424 -13.77 -17.80 17.56
N ILE A 425 -13.04 -16.69 17.63
CA ILE A 425 -13.61 -15.41 18.05
C ILE A 425 -14.69 -14.92 17.07
N LYS A 426 -15.72 -14.29 17.64
CA LYS A 426 -16.77 -13.60 16.91
C LYS A 426 -16.67 -12.10 17.22
N PRO A 427 -16.22 -11.25 16.28
CA PRO A 427 -16.02 -9.82 16.52
C PRO A 427 -17.25 -9.11 17.11
N GLU A 428 -18.46 -9.54 16.74
CA GLU A 428 -19.72 -9.01 17.24
C GLU A 428 -19.99 -9.27 18.74
N LEU A 429 -19.25 -10.20 19.35
CA LEU A 429 -19.33 -10.49 20.79
C LEU A 429 -18.29 -9.73 21.62
N VAL A 430 -17.38 -9.00 20.96
CA VAL A 430 -16.35 -8.20 21.63
C VAL A 430 -16.84 -6.75 21.73
N THR A 431 -16.80 -6.20 22.94
CA THR A 431 -17.21 -4.83 23.22
C THR A 431 -16.09 -4.08 23.92
N VAL A 432 -15.71 -2.92 23.39
CA VAL A 432 -14.73 -2.02 23.99
C VAL A 432 -15.45 -0.92 24.79
N ALA A 433 -15.04 -0.72 26.05
CA ALA A 433 -15.53 0.34 26.90
C ALA A 433 -14.80 1.66 26.63
N VAL A 434 -15.44 2.56 25.89
CA VAL A 434 -14.85 3.79 25.37
C VAL A 434 -15.17 4.96 26.30
N ASP A 435 -14.14 5.61 26.85
CA ASP A 435 -14.30 6.89 27.54
C ASP A 435 -14.66 7.98 26.51
N GLU A 436 -15.62 8.84 26.82
CA GLU A 436 -16.04 9.94 25.95
C GLU A 436 -14.90 10.91 25.58
N GLN A 437 -13.84 10.98 26.39
CA GLN A 437 -12.62 11.76 26.09
C GLN A 437 -11.66 11.07 25.11
N THR A 438 -11.86 9.78 24.84
CA THR A 438 -11.03 8.97 23.91
C THR A 438 -11.87 8.43 22.76
N PRO A 439 -12.41 9.30 21.88
CA PRO A 439 -13.28 8.87 20.78
C PRO A 439 -12.56 7.97 19.75
N ASP A 440 -11.24 8.11 19.65
CA ASP A 440 -10.35 7.31 18.82
C ASP A 440 -10.33 5.82 19.24
N HIS A 441 -10.45 5.51 20.54
CA HIS A 441 -10.62 4.12 21.01
C HIS A 441 -11.87 3.45 20.40
N GLY A 442 -12.95 4.22 20.22
CA GLY A 442 -14.17 3.74 19.56
C GLY A 442 -14.01 3.57 18.05
N GLN A 443 -13.25 4.45 17.40
CA GLN A 443 -12.89 4.31 15.99
C GLN A 443 -12.04 3.06 15.76
N LEU A 444 -11.05 2.83 16.63
CA LEU A 444 -10.21 1.63 16.60
C LEU A 444 -11.06 0.37 16.79
N ALA A 445 -11.94 0.32 17.80
CA ALA A 445 -12.85 -0.82 17.99
C ALA A 445 -13.68 -1.12 16.73
N THR A 446 -14.20 -0.07 16.08
CA THR A 446 -14.98 -0.18 14.85
C THR A 446 -14.15 -0.72 13.68
N LEU A 447 -12.88 -0.34 13.59
CA LEU A 447 -11.95 -0.86 12.59
C LEU A 447 -11.76 -2.38 12.72
N PHE A 448 -11.75 -2.89 13.96
CA PHE A 448 -11.70 -4.33 14.28
C PHE A 448 -13.06 -5.04 14.17
N LYS A 449 -14.12 -4.31 13.77
CA LYS A 449 -15.52 -4.78 13.74
C LYS A 449 -16.05 -5.21 15.13
N PHE A 450 -15.45 -4.68 16.19
CA PHE A 450 -15.91 -4.84 17.57
C PHE A 450 -17.00 -3.82 17.90
N GLN A 451 -17.85 -4.16 18.86
CA GLN A 451 -18.82 -3.24 19.43
C GLN A 451 -18.13 -2.25 20.38
N ASN A 452 -18.79 -1.15 20.71
CA ASN A 452 -18.33 -0.26 21.76
C ASN A 452 -19.48 0.26 22.63
N ILE A 453 -19.15 0.58 23.88
CA ILE A 453 -20.04 1.27 24.81
C ILE A 453 -19.36 2.55 25.27
N SER A 454 -20.06 3.68 25.16
CA SER A 454 -19.54 4.96 25.65
C SER A 454 -19.71 5.07 27.17
N LEU A 455 -18.70 5.55 27.89
CA LEU A 455 -18.71 5.81 29.32
C LEU A 455 -18.47 7.29 29.59
N ALA A 456 -19.08 7.80 30.66
CA ALA A 456 -18.72 9.11 31.19
C ALA A 456 -17.30 9.07 31.74
N SER A 457 -16.56 10.17 31.58
CA SER A 457 -15.17 10.21 32.02
C SER A 457 -15.07 10.23 33.55
N VAL A 458 -14.13 9.46 34.09
CA VAL A 458 -13.85 9.33 35.52
C VAL A 458 -12.35 9.38 35.78
N ALA A 459 -11.95 9.90 36.95
CA ALA A 459 -10.54 10.15 37.25
C ALA A 459 -9.72 8.88 37.54
N ARG A 460 -10.37 7.84 38.07
CA ARG A 460 -9.71 6.60 38.50
C ARG A 460 -10.07 5.45 37.58
N TYR A 461 -9.10 4.59 37.27
CA TYR A 461 -9.36 3.40 36.46
C TYR A 461 -10.36 2.46 37.14
N GLU A 462 -10.31 2.31 38.47
CA GLU A 462 -11.24 1.41 39.18
C GLU A 462 -12.70 1.85 38.98
N ASP A 463 -12.97 3.16 39.01
CA ASP A 463 -14.30 3.71 38.75
C ASP A 463 -14.73 3.49 37.29
N LYS A 464 -13.78 3.56 36.35
CA LYS A 464 -14.02 3.27 34.93
C LYS A 464 -14.37 1.79 34.74
N MET A 465 -13.62 0.91 35.39
CA MET A 465 -13.84 -0.54 35.37
C MET A 465 -15.21 -0.89 35.96
N ASN A 466 -15.57 -0.30 37.10
CA ASN A 466 -16.86 -0.50 37.74
C ASN A 466 -18.01 -0.06 36.82
N SER A 467 -17.91 1.14 36.25
CA SER A 467 -18.90 1.69 35.31
C SER A 467 -19.04 0.84 34.04
N ALA A 468 -17.92 0.35 33.50
CA ALA A 468 -17.88 -0.52 32.33
C ALA A 468 -18.62 -1.83 32.58
N ILE A 469 -18.29 -2.51 33.70
CA ILE A 469 -18.90 -3.78 34.09
C ILE A 469 -20.41 -3.59 34.32
N GLU A 470 -20.82 -2.59 35.11
CA GLU A 470 -22.23 -2.33 35.37
C GLU A 470 -23.03 -2.05 34.09
N LYS A 471 -22.50 -1.19 33.22
CA LYS A 471 -23.13 -0.85 31.96
C LYS A 471 -23.21 -2.08 31.05
N PHE A 472 -22.15 -2.87 30.95
CA PHE A 472 -22.10 -4.04 30.09
C PHE A 472 -23.09 -5.13 30.54
N PHE A 473 -23.11 -5.47 31.84
CA PHE A 473 -24.06 -6.45 32.37
C PHE A 473 -25.52 -6.02 32.24
N SER A 474 -25.80 -4.71 32.18
CA SER A 474 -27.15 -4.20 31.91
C SER A 474 -27.62 -4.46 30.46
N GLN A 475 -26.69 -4.74 29.54
CA GLN A 475 -26.95 -4.92 28.11
C GLN A 475 -26.88 -6.38 27.63
N THR A 476 -26.37 -7.30 28.45
CA THR A 476 -26.26 -8.73 28.10
C THR A 476 -26.86 -9.62 29.17
N ASN A 477 -27.57 -10.68 28.76
CA ASN A 477 -28.09 -11.73 29.64
C ASN A 477 -27.23 -13.01 29.64
N SER A 478 -26.00 -12.93 29.12
CA SER A 478 -25.09 -14.08 29.07
C SER A 478 -24.80 -14.65 30.46
N LYS A 479 -24.68 -15.98 30.56
CA LYS A 479 -24.32 -16.70 31.78
C LYS A 479 -22.92 -16.34 32.27
N TYR A 480 -22.03 -16.01 31.34
CA TYR A 480 -20.66 -15.62 31.58
C TYR A 480 -20.30 -14.32 30.86
N VAL A 481 -19.31 -13.62 31.37
CA VAL A 481 -18.65 -12.50 30.69
C VAL A 481 -17.15 -12.67 30.83
N ILE A 482 -16.41 -12.49 29.74
CA ILE A 482 -14.95 -12.34 29.80
C ILE A 482 -14.64 -10.86 29.94
N VAL A 483 -13.86 -10.48 30.94
CA VAL A 483 -13.38 -9.11 31.14
C VAL A 483 -11.87 -9.10 30.88
N ILE A 484 -11.42 -8.17 30.04
CA ILE A 484 -10.01 -7.94 29.70
C ILE A 484 -9.69 -6.49 30.08
N GLU A 485 -8.70 -6.31 30.93
CA GLU A 485 -8.28 -5.01 31.45
C GLU A 485 -7.23 -4.35 30.53
N GLU A 486 -6.71 -3.21 30.98
CA GLU A 486 -5.68 -2.47 30.26
C GLU A 486 -4.35 -3.22 30.18
N GLU A 487 -3.56 -2.92 29.14
CA GLU A 487 -2.19 -3.44 28.98
C GLU A 487 -2.08 -4.97 28.84
N ILE A 488 -3.16 -5.64 28.40
CA ILE A 488 -3.21 -7.09 28.25
C ILE A 488 -2.93 -7.53 26.82
N VAL A 489 -2.04 -8.51 26.69
CA VAL A 489 -1.78 -9.28 25.47
C VAL A 489 -2.24 -10.72 25.72
N LEU A 490 -3.18 -11.20 24.90
CA LEU A 490 -3.70 -12.56 25.03
C LEU A 490 -2.74 -13.58 24.41
N THR A 491 -2.59 -14.74 25.04
CA THR A 491 -1.88 -15.87 24.43
C THR A 491 -2.75 -16.53 23.36
N PRO A 492 -2.17 -17.24 22.38
CA PRO A 492 -2.95 -17.86 21.29
C PRO A 492 -4.02 -18.85 21.77
N ASP A 493 -3.84 -19.46 22.95
CA ASP A 493 -4.73 -20.47 23.52
C ASP A 493 -5.72 -19.94 24.55
N PHE A 494 -5.81 -18.61 24.76
CA PHE A 494 -6.62 -18.03 25.84
C PHE A 494 -8.08 -18.53 25.84
N LEU A 495 -8.81 -18.44 24.72
CA LEU A 495 -10.19 -18.95 24.67
C LEU A 495 -10.27 -20.48 24.81
N HIS A 496 -9.28 -21.20 24.29
CA HIS A 496 -9.20 -22.65 24.39
C HIS A 496 -8.92 -23.13 25.83
N PHE A 497 -8.13 -22.37 26.60
CA PHE A 497 -7.93 -22.60 28.02
C PHE A 497 -9.25 -22.41 28.79
N LEU A 498 -9.95 -21.30 28.55
CA LEU A 498 -11.22 -21.03 29.20
C LEU A 498 -12.29 -22.10 28.87
N SER A 499 -12.32 -22.60 27.62
CA SER A 499 -13.24 -23.68 27.23
C SER A 499 -13.02 -24.96 28.06
N GLN A 500 -11.76 -25.31 28.31
CA GLN A 500 -11.40 -26.51 29.08
C GLN A 500 -11.73 -26.39 30.58
N CYS A 501 -11.71 -25.17 31.13
CA CYS A 501 -12.06 -24.92 32.54
C CYS A 501 -13.58 -24.87 32.78
N LEU A 502 -14.37 -24.66 31.73
CA LEU A 502 -15.81 -24.45 31.82
C LEU A 502 -16.58 -25.61 32.50
N PRO A 503 -16.31 -26.90 32.20
CA PRO A 503 -17.01 -28.00 32.85
C PRO A 503 -16.84 -28.05 34.38
N ALA A 504 -15.66 -27.65 34.88
CA ALA A 504 -15.42 -27.55 36.32
C ALA A 504 -16.18 -26.35 36.91
N LEU A 505 -16.12 -25.19 36.24
CA LEU A 505 -16.81 -23.98 36.64
C LEU A 505 -18.34 -24.16 36.69
N GLU A 506 -18.91 -24.91 35.76
CA GLU A 506 -20.35 -25.21 35.68
C GLU A 506 -20.83 -26.15 36.77
N ALA A 507 -19.98 -27.09 37.19
CA ALA A 507 -20.35 -28.12 38.15
C ALA A 507 -20.17 -27.69 39.61
N ASP A 508 -19.56 -26.53 39.87
CA ASP A 508 -19.17 -26.09 41.21
C ASP A 508 -19.52 -24.62 41.46
N ASP A 509 -20.49 -24.38 42.34
CA ASP A 509 -20.97 -23.05 42.73
C ASP A 509 -20.01 -22.29 43.64
N SER A 510 -19.02 -22.97 44.25
CA SER A 510 -17.97 -22.30 45.05
C SER A 510 -16.94 -21.57 44.19
N LEU A 511 -16.92 -21.82 42.88
CA LEU A 511 -16.07 -21.11 41.92
C LEU A 511 -16.76 -19.86 41.39
N PHE A 512 -16.09 -18.72 41.51
CA PHE A 512 -16.56 -17.44 40.97
C PHE A 512 -16.31 -17.29 39.46
N GLY A 513 -15.21 -17.89 38.99
CA GLY A 513 -14.73 -17.68 37.63
C GLY A 513 -13.41 -18.36 37.33
N VAL A 514 -12.79 -17.93 36.24
CA VAL A 514 -11.46 -18.36 35.81
C VAL A 514 -10.65 -17.10 35.52
N SER A 515 -9.47 -16.94 36.13
CA SER A 515 -8.51 -15.92 35.72
C SER A 515 -7.42 -16.58 34.87
N ALA A 516 -6.99 -15.88 33.82
CA ALA A 516 -5.88 -16.28 32.98
C ALA A 516 -4.51 -15.88 33.55
N PHE A 517 -4.48 -15.14 34.66
CA PHE A 517 -3.25 -14.60 35.23
C PHE A 517 -2.89 -15.28 36.56
N ASN A 518 -1.67 -15.81 36.62
CA ASN A 518 -1.05 -16.26 37.85
C ASN A 518 -0.11 -15.19 38.41
N TYR A 519 -0.52 -14.51 39.47
CA TYR A 519 0.29 -13.53 40.21
C TYR A 519 1.62 -14.11 40.75
N ASN A 520 1.73 -15.42 40.97
CA ASN A 520 2.98 -16.11 41.33
C ASN A 520 3.65 -16.84 40.14
N GLY A 521 3.23 -16.58 38.91
CA GLY A 521 3.67 -17.24 37.68
C GLY A 521 5.04 -16.81 37.15
N PHE A 522 6.06 -16.72 38.01
CA PHE A 522 7.42 -16.34 37.62
C PHE A 522 8.17 -17.49 36.94
N GLU A 523 9.24 -17.17 36.20
CA GLU A 523 10.12 -18.17 35.57
C GLU A 523 10.71 -19.20 36.54
N THR A 524 10.85 -18.83 37.81
CA THR A 524 11.45 -19.69 38.85
C THR A 524 10.43 -20.49 39.65
N THR A 525 9.13 -20.16 39.58
CA THR A 525 8.08 -20.72 40.45
C THR A 525 6.96 -21.44 39.71
N SER A 526 6.88 -21.29 38.38
CA SER A 526 5.88 -21.95 37.54
C SER A 526 6.50 -22.70 36.36
N GLY A 527 5.73 -23.54 35.69
CA GLY A 527 6.21 -24.24 34.49
C GLY A 527 5.31 -25.33 33.93
N ASP A 528 4.31 -25.81 34.66
CA ASP A 528 3.36 -26.79 34.14
C ASP A 528 2.25 -26.10 33.33
N LYS A 529 2.44 -26.06 32.01
CA LYS A 529 1.47 -25.54 31.03
C LYS A 529 0.10 -26.25 31.05
N THR A 530 -0.08 -27.31 31.82
CA THR A 530 -1.32 -28.10 31.88
C THR A 530 -2.00 -28.08 33.25
N ARG A 531 -1.37 -27.47 34.25
CA ARG A 531 -1.88 -27.38 35.63
C ARG A 531 -2.78 -26.17 35.79
N VAL A 532 -3.88 -26.38 36.53
CA VAL A 532 -4.79 -25.34 36.99
C VAL A 532 -4.98 -25.52 38.50
N ASN A 533 -5.00 -24.40 39.21
CA ASN A 533 -5.13 -24.33 40.66
C ASN A 533 -6.43 -23.61 41.03
N ARG A 534 -6.92 -23.85 42.25
CA ARG A 534 -7.93 -23.01 42.90
C ARG A 534 -7.24 -21.97 43.77
N MET A 535 -7.80 -20.76 43.81
CA MET A 535 -7.24 -19.62 44.52
C MET A 535 -8.35 -18.82 45.19
N GLU A 536 -8.16 -18.48 46.46
CA GLU A 536 -9.14 -17.71 47.25
C GLU A 536 -9.16 -16.22 46.87
N ASP A 537 -8.02 -15.70 46.45
CA ASP A 537 -7.84 -14.33 45.97
C ASP A 537 -8.40 -14.15 44.55
N PHE A 538 -8.73 -12.90 44.19
CA PHE A 538 -9.17 -12.52 42.85
C PHE A 538 -7.99 -11.95 42.04
N PRO A 539 -7.45 -12.65 41.02
CA PRO A 539 -6.22 -12.18 40.35
C PRO A 539 -6.44 -11.09 39.30
N GLY A 540 -7.67 -10.92 38.80
CA GLY A 540 -8.00 -9.90 37.80
C GLY A 540 -7.35 -10.09 36.42
N LEU A 541 -7.07 -8.95 35.77
CA LEU A 541 -6.41 -8.73 34.47
C LEU A 541 -7.15 -9.27 33.24
N ALA A 542 -7.42 -10.57 33.21
CA ALA A 542 -8.21 -11.19 32.16
C ALA A 542 -8.93 -12.40 32.75
N PHE A 543 -10.24 -12.29 32.91
CA PHE A 543 -11.00 -13.29 33.67
C PHE A 543 -12.40 -13.52 33.10
N LEU A 544 -12.86 -14.76 33.22
CA LEU A 544 -14.22 -15.20 33.00
C LEU A 544 -14.99 -15.10 34.31
N LEU A 545 -16.08 -14.33 34.33
CA LEU A 545 -16.92 -14.11 35.51
C LEU A 545 -18.32 -14.73 35.29
N LYS A 546 -18.83 -15.44 36.30
CA LYS A 546 -20.23 -15.87 36.35
C LYS A 546 -21.17 -14.68 36.54
N ARG A 547 -22.26 -14.63 35.77
CA ARG A 547 -23.32 -13.63 35.96
C ARG A 547 -23.92 -13.67 37.37
N SER A 548 -24.11 -14.86 37.93
CA SER A 548 -24.66 -15.04 39.29
C SER A 548 -23.79 -14.37 40.36
N VAL A 549 -22.46 -14.39 40.19
CA VAL A 549 -21.52 -13.71 41.10
C VAL A 549 -21.67 -12.20 40.99
N TYR A 550 -21.74 -11.67 39.77
CA TYR A 550 -21.99 -10.24 39.56
C TYR A 550 -23.31 -9.80 40.21
N GLU A 551 -24.41 -10.50 39.94
CA GLU A 551 -25.74 -10.13 40.43
C GLU A 551 -25.84 -10.19 41.96
N TRP A 552 -25.26 -11.23 42.57
CA TRP A 552 -25.44 -11.51 43.99
C TRP A 552 -24.40 -10.82 44.88
N GLN A 553 -23.17 -10.64 44.38
CA GLN A 553 -22.04 -10.12 45.17
C GLN A 553 -21.61 -8.71 44.77
N MET A 554 -21.70 -8.33 43.49
CA MET A 554 -21.05 -7.13 42.97
C MET A 554 -22.01 -5.98 42.66
N LYS A 555 -23.10 -6.21 41.90
CA LYS A 555 -23.98 -5.17 41.29
C LYS A 555 -24.46 -4.04 42.21
N SER A 556 -24.62 -4.29 43.51
CA SER A 556 -25.10 -3.30 44.49
C SER A 556 -24.03 -2.85 45.49
N LYS A 557 -22.78 -3.28 45.27
CA LYS A 557 -21.65 -3.19 46.20
C LYS A 557 -20.31 -3.03 45.47
N MET A 558 -20.32 -2.54 44.23
CA MET A 558 -19.09 -2.28 43.46
C MET A 558 -18.16 -1.35 44.24
N ASP A 559 -18.76 -0.37 44.92
CA ASP A 559 -18.11 0.56 45.86
C ASP A 559 -17.48 -0.11 47.08
N LYS A 560 -17.69 -1.40 47.35
CA LYS A 560 -17.14 -2.13 48.50
C LYS A 560 -16.21 -3.25 48.12
N CYS A 561 -16.54 -4.02 47.08
CA CYS A 561 -15.68 -5.11 46.62
C CYS A 561 -14.49 -4.64 45.81
N CYS A 562 -14.67 -3.52 45.10
CA CYS A 562 -13.98 -3.24 43.86
C CYS A 562 -13.43 -1.80 43.86
N GLN A 563 -12.94 -1.36 45.03
CA GLN A 563 -12.34 -0.03 45.24
C GLN A 563 -10.86 0.04 44.81
N GLN A 564 -10.21 -1.12 44.72
CA GLN A 564 -8.82 -1.28 44.31
C GLN A 564 -8.76 -1.94 42.93
N ARG A 565 -7.56 -1.97 42.37
CA ARG A 565 -7.27 -2.76 41.18
C ARG A 565 -7.67 -4.21 41.39
N SER A 566 -8.20 -4.84 40.37
CA SER A 566 -8.68 -6.24 40.45
C SER A 566 -7.59 -7.21 40.87
N TRP A 567 -6.35 -6.98 40.43
CA TRP A 567 -5.17 -7.76 40.78
C TRP A 567 -4.65 -7.53 42.21
N ASP A 568 -5.24 -6.57 42.93
CA ASP A 568 -5.01 -6.35 44.37
C ASP A 568 -6.08 -7.10 45.21
N SER A 569 -6.64 -8.18 44.65
CA SER A 569 -7.64 -9.07 45.25
C SER A 569 -8.94 -8.38 45.68
N TRP A 570 -9.90 -8.31 44.75
CA TRP A 570 -11.26 -7.89 45.05
C TRP A 570 -11.90 -8.73 46.16
N THR A 571 -12.37 -8.06 47.20
CA THR A 571 -12.98 -8.71 48.37
C THR A 571 -14.48 -8.90 48.16
N LEU A 572 -14.89 -10.12 47.84
CA LEU A 572 -16.31 -10.48 47.70
C LEU A 572 -16.92 -10.94 49.04
N LYS A 573 -18.25 -10.84 49.17
CA LYS A 573 -18.95 -11.00 50.47
C LYS A 573 -18.92 -12.45 50.98
N GLN A 574 -18.99 -13.43 50.08
CA GLN A 574 -18.86 -14.84 50.44
C GLN A 574 -17.49 -15.36 50.04
N SER A 575 -17.02 -16.38 50.78
CA SER A 575 -15.89 -17.20 50.35
C SER A 575 -16.21 -17.89 49.04
N GLY A 576 -15.31 -17.75 48.08
CA GLY A 576 -15.31 -18.51 46.84
C GLY A 576 -13.96 -18.34 46.16
N GLU A 577 -13.73 -19.14 45.13
CA GLU A 577 -12.40 -19.29 44.56
C GLU A 577 -12.42 -19.03 43.04
N MET A 578 -11.28 -18.64 42.51
CA MET A 578 -11.01 -18.54 41.08
C MET A 578 -10.18 -19.74 40.62
N LEU A 579 -10.45 -20.24 39.42
CA LEU A 579 -9.50 -21.13 38.74
C LEU A 579 -8.39 -20.29 38.10
N VAL A 580 -7.14 -20.70 38.30
CA VAL A 580 -5.95 -19.97 37.83
C VAL A 580 -4.95 -20.97 37.25
N PRO A 581 -4.40 -20.75 36.04
CA PRO A 581 -3.40 -21.66 35.48
C PRO A 581 -2.08 -21.55 36.24
N ASP A 582 -1.23 -22.58 36.21
CA ASP A 582 0.15 -22.44 36.70
C ASP A 582 0.98 -21.51 35.81
N VAL A 583 0.89 -21.69 34.48
CA VAL A 583 1.48 -20.78 33.47
C VAL A 583 0.40 -19.86 32.91
N SER A 584 0.60 -18.54 33.02
CA SER A 584 -0.36 -17.51 32.61
C SER A 584 -0.73 -17.60 31.12
N ARG A 585 -2.00 -17.28 30.81
CA ARG A 585 -2.57 -17.16 29.43
C ARG A 585 -2.76 -15.73 28.97
N VAL A 586 -2.16 -14.81 29.71
CA VAL A 586 -2.04 -13.41 29.35
C VAL A 586 -0.67 -12.90 29.76
N PHE A 587 -0.19 -11.93 28.99
CA PHE A 587 0.95 -11.12 29.36
C PHE A 587 0.44 -9.70 29.62
N ARG A 588 0.81 -9.13 30.76
CA ARG A 588 0.57 -7.71 31.06
C ARG A 588 1.81 -6.93 30.69
N LEU A 589 1.67 -5.86 29.91
CA LEU A 589 2.78 -4.99 29.57
C LEU A 589 3.30 -4.28 30.84
N PRO A 590 4.61 -4.01 30.96
CA PRO A 590 5.14 -3.26 32.08
C PRO A 590 4.51 -1.87 32.19
N TYR A 591 4.15 -1.47 33.41
CA TYR A 591 3.54 -0.18 33.71
C TYR A 591 4.50 0.97 33.37
N GLN A 592 4.07 2.01 32.65
CA GLN A 592 4.84 3.25 32.51
C GLN A 592 4.39 4.27 33.55
N SER A 593 4.92 4.14 34.78
CA SER A 593 4.71 5.12 35.85
C SER A 593 5.75 6.23 35.81
N ALA A 594 5.33 7.46 36.10
CA ALA A 594 6.21 8.63 36.30
C ALA A 594 6.65 8.82 37.76
N SER A 595 6.24 7.95 38.70
CA SER A 595 6.63 8.00 40.10
C SER A 595 7.54 6.83 40.49
N ASP A 596 8.60 7.17 41.23
CA ASP A 596 9.60 6.25 41.80
C ASP A 596 9.04 5.38 42.96
N ASP A 597 7.82 5.63 43.43
CA ASP A 597 7.16 4.86 44.48
C ASP A 597 6.17 3.85 43.89
N ASP A 598 6.61 2.59 43.79
CA ASP A 598 5.93 1.43 44.39
C ASP A 598 6.73 0.15 44.09
N SER A 599 7.71 -0.15 44.94
CA SER A 599 8.51 -1.39 44.87
C SER A 599 7.68 -2.67 44.71
N TYR A 600 6.42 -2.66 45.19
CA TYR A 600 5.46 -3.74 44.99
C TYR A 600 5.06 -3.93 43.51
N LEU A 601 4.72 -2.86 42.80
CA LEU A 601 4.30 -2.94 41.39
C LEU A 601 5.45 -3.36 40.48
N GLU A 602 6.66 -2.88 40.76
CA GLU A 602 7.87 -3.35 40.06
C GLU A 602 8.09 -4.84 40.29
N ASN A 603 8.00 -5.31 41.55
CA ASN A 603 8.14 -6.73 41.84
C ASN A 603 7.04 -7.59 41.20
N LEU A 604 5.81 -7.07 41.14
CA LEU A 604 4.68 -7.80 40.58
C LEU A 604 4.75 -7.87 39.05
N PHE A 605 5.11 -6.79 38.37
CA PHE A 605 4.98 -6.72 36.90
C PHE A 605 6.29 -6.67 36.12
N TYR A 606 7.42 -6.30 36.74
CA TYR A 606 8.69 -6.21 36.01
C TYR A 606 9.53 -7.49 36.10
N GLN A 607 9.25 -8.36 37.06
CA GLN A 607 9.94 -9.65 37.13
C GLN A 607 9.53 -10.57 35.96
N PRO A 608 10.49 -11.29 35.35
CA PRO A 608 10.19 -12.23 34.26
C PRO A 608 9.17 -13.29 34.66
N ARG A 609 8.14 -13.45 33.82
CA ARG A 609 7.03 -14.39 34.01
C ARG A 609 6.97 -15.39 32.88
N LEU A 610 6.55 -16.62 33.20
CA LEU A 610 6.24 -17.62 32.19
C LEU A 610 4.83 -17.40 31.67
N THR A 611 4.77 -17.14 30.36
CA THR A 611 3.53 -17.03 29.60
C THR A 611 3.57 -18.06 28.48
N ILE A 612 2.47 -18.80 28.29
CA ILE A 612 2.43 -19.79 27.21
C ILE A 612 2.40 -19.09 25.83
N THR A 613 3.10 -19.67 24.86
CA THR A 613 3.13 -19.18 23.48
C THR A 613 2.58 -20.19 22.46
N GLU A 614 2.25 -21.39 22.92
CA GLU A 614 1.77 -22.53 22.11
C GLU A 614 0.24 -22.66 22.18
N TYR A 615 -0.39 -23.09 21.09
CA TYR A 615 -1.81 -23.44 21.04
C TYR A 615 -2.06 -24.93 21.37
N GLY A 616 -3.21 -25.25 21.97
CA GLY A 616 -3.72 -26.63 22.09
C GLY A 616 -3.23 -27.44 23.29
N ALA A 617 -2.65 -26.79 24.32
CA ALA A 617 -2.29 -27.47 25.56
C ALA A 617 -3.54 -28.04 26.25
N LYS A 618 -3.55 -29.37 26.49
CA LYS A 618 -4.65 -30.05 27.16
C LYS A 618 -4.50 -29.98 28.68
N ILE A 619 -5.48 -29.39 29.36
CA ILE A 619 -5.51 -29.28 30.82
C ILE A 619 -5.70 -30.65 31.45
N LYS A 620 -4.86 -30.97 32.44
CA LYS A 620 -4.94 -32.23 33.19
C LYS A 620 -5.98 -32.13 34.28
N ASN A 621 -6.58 -33.27 34.62
CA ASN A 621 -7.43 -33.45 35.78
C ASN A 621 -8.55 -32.40 35.95
N VAL A 622 -9.17 -31.89 34.88
CA VAL A 622 -10.25 -30.87 34.97
C VAL A 622 -11.35 -31.23 35.99
N ASN A 623 -11.70 -32.52 36.09
CA ASN A 623 -12.70 -33.00 37.04
C ASN A 623 -12.28 -32.86 38.51
N SER A 624 -10.98 -32.87 38.83
CA SER A 624 -10.49 -32.70 40.19
C SER A 624 -10.51 -31.24 40.64
N LEU A 625 -10.70 -30.27 39.74
CA LEU A 625 -10.79 -28.85 40.09
C LEU A 625 -12.06 -28.48 40.87
N LYS A 626 -12.99 -29.43 41.09
CA LYS A 626 -14.17 -29.24 41.95
C LYS A 626 -13.75 -29.29 43.42
N SER A 627 -14.33 -28.43 44.26
CA SER A 627 -13.88 -28.17 45.64
C SER A 627 -13.48 -29.44 46.43
N SER A 628 -14.38 -30.41 46.58
CA SER A 628 -14.10 -31.63 47.35
C SER A 628 -13.01 -32.51 46.72
N SER A 629 -12.97 -32.59 45.39
CA SER A 629 -11.98 -33.39 44.66
C SER A 629 -10.60 -32.74 44.69
N TYR A 630 -10.55 -31.41 44.70
CA TYR A 630 -9.32 -30.63 44.76
C TYR A 630 -8.66 -30.79 46.14
N GLU A 631 -9.45 -30.76 47.21
CA GLU A 631 -8.99 -31.04 48.58
C GLU A 631 -8.36 -32.43 48.72
N ASP A 632 -8.97 -33.44 48.10
CA ASP A 632 -8.45 -34.81 48.12
C ASP A 632 -7.14 -34.93 47.33
N GLU A 633 -7.04 -34.25 46.18
CA GLU A 633 -5.81 -34.18 45.38
C GLU A 633 -4.70 -33.44 46.15
N LEU A 634 -5.00 -32.29 46.75
CA LEU A 634 -4.04 -31.51 47.54
C LEU A 634 -3.51 -32.33 48.73
N LYS A 635 -4.39 -33.01 49.48
CA LYS A 635 -3.98 -33.91 50.58
C LYS A 635 -3.08 -35.03 50.08
N LYS A 636 -3.34 -35.57 48.89
CA LYS A 636 -2.52 -36.61 48.27
C LYS A 636 -1.14 -36.04 47.88
N GLU A 637 -1.09 -34.85 47.29
CA GLU A 637 0.17 -34.16 46.95
C GLU A 637 0.99 -33.86 48.20
N ILE A 638 0.38 -33.30 49.25
CA ILE A 638 1.05 -32.98 50.52
C ILE A 638 1.63 -34.25 51.15
N LYS A 639 0.88 -35.35 51.19
CA LYS A 639 1.37 -36.63 51.72
C LYS A 639 2.52 -37.23 50.91
N ALA A 640 2.55 -36.98 49.61
CA ALA A 640 3.63 -37.43 48.72
C ALA A 640 4.87 -36.52 48.77
N SER A 641 4.73 -35.29 49.27
CA SER A 641 5.80 -34.32 49.35
C SER A 641 6.86 -34.69 50.40
N LYS A 642 8.10 -34.25 50.16
CA LYS A 642 9.20 -34.38 51.14
C LYS A 642 9.31 -33.09 51.93
N PRO A 643 9.22 -33.12 53.28
CA PRO A 643 9.41 -31.92 54.08
C PRO A 643 10.78 -31.29 53.83
N PHE A 644 10.81 -29.99 53.56
CA PHE A 644 12.05 -29.23 53.42
C PHE A 644 12.50 -28.70 54.80
N PRO A 645 13.79 -28.82 55.17
CA PRO A 645 14.26 -28.35 56.48
C PRO A 645 14.10 -26.84 56.66
N LEU A 646 13.37 -26.42 57.69
CA LEU A 646 13.13 -25.00 58.00
C LEU A 646 14.42 -24.19 58.12
N LYS A 647 15.47 -24.76 58.73
CA LYS A 647 16.79 -24.13 58.87
C LYS A 647 17.47 -23.77 57.54
N GLU A 648 17.17 -24.51 56.47
CA GLU A 648 17.69 -24.19 55.14
C GLU A 648 16.89 -23.06 54.49
N LEU A 649 15.57 -23.00 54.74
CA LEU A 649 14.71 -21.92 54.29
C LEU A 649 15.05 -20.59 54.99
N GLU A 650 15.36 -20.64 56.28
CA GLU A 650 15.76 -19.47 57.08
C GLU A 650 17.04 -18.78 56.55
N LYS A 651 17.92 -19.53 55.89
CA LYS A 651 19.12 -18.97 55.21
C LYS A 651 18.76 -18.13 53.98
N CYS A 652 17.59 -18.37 53.36
CA CYS A 652 17.10 -17.58 52.24
C CYS A 652 16.47 -16.27 52.71
N SER A 653 15.82 -16.25 53.88
CA SER A 653 15.18 -15.06 54.46
C SER A 653 16.15 -14.01 55.01
N SER A 654 17.43 -14.35 55.26
CA SER A 654 18.44 -13.38 55.72
C SER A 654 18.99 -12.47 54.61
N LYS A 655 18.53 -12.64 53.37
CA LYS A 655 18.84 -11.76 52.22
C LYS A 655 17.67 -10.90 51.76
N THR A 656 16.49 -11.02 52.36
CA THR A 656 15.35 -10.17 52.06
C THR A 656 15.40 -8.92 52.95
N GLU A 657 15.59 -7.75 52.35
CA GLU A 657 15.26 -6.48 52.99
C GLU A 657 13.79 -6.52 53.40
N THR A 658 13.53 -6.44 54.70
CA THR A 658 12.19 -6.19 55.23
C THR A 658 11.77 -4.79 54.82
N VAL A 659 10.89 -4.68 53.82
CA VAL A 659 10.12 -3.47 53.58
C VAL A 659 8.96 -3.50 54.59
N GLU A 660 9.06 -2.69 55.65
CA GLU A 660 7.91 -2.43 56.51
C GLU A 660 6.89 -1.61 55.72
N LEU A 661 5.76 -2.23 55.37
CA LEU A 661 4.59 -1.50 54.88
C LEU A 661 4.12 -0.57 55.99
N SER A 662 4.24 0.74 55.76
CA SER A 662 3.86 1.76 56.72
C SER A 662 2.35 1.65 56.98
N SER A 663 1.98 1.34 58.21
CA SER A 663 0.60 1.26 58.66
C SER A 663 0.02 2.67 58.88
N LYS A 664 -0.07 3.51 57.83
CA LYS A 664 -0.87 4.76 57.85
C LYS A 664 -1.28 5.19 56.43
N GLY A 665 -2.60 5.21 56.20
CA GLY A 665 -3.26 6.12 55.27
C GLY A 665 -4.02 5.43 54.17
#